data_AF-A0A0C2RTX5-F1
#
_entry.id   AF-A0A0C2RTX5-F1
#
_cell.length_a   1.000
_cell.length_b   1.000
_cell.length_c   1.000
_cell.angle_alpha   90.00
_cell.angle_beta   90.00
_cell.angle_gamma   90.00
#
_symmetry.space_group_name_H-M   'P 1'
#
loop_
_entity.id
_entity.type
_entity.pdbx_description
1 polymer ?
#
loop_
_entity_poly.entity_id
_entity_poly.type
_entity_poly.pdbx_seq_one_letter_code
_entity_poly.pdbx_strand_id
1 'polypeptide(L)'
;MLENVSIIIPFQTDYGPRAEAFEWVKKYYSTVMPEAELCLGIFENNEINKSKAVNQAAKNATRDIFVIADADIIYDPVVITESIKLLNEAAWVVPFTEIYDIPQKLTKKLVKSDPTLPINVELKHCQKVNWLYDEFAGKLNVIPREHFEAVGGFDERFIGWGGEDDAFSHAVNTLCGQFVNYEGRLFHMWHPPSHYNTNPNGQANIALLKRYIAASGNKEQMEQLIKERKKYLANQYTKDESTLSTCKICFSVLVHKDRELVKQLVENIRLYCPNSIVVLYNGGDDPDLCEDLGVPVCPTSHKLKRGFTTIYFLETMEWIEELAIEYDYFINIDSDSLFFRKGYEEFIEEQMKNTDYMAVSLRKPEEDWYIGKEMKKDIDTWKQLFSVDPLYGIFNVGQVINRKLVKALLEPQLKEKLTVSLTKTNSFGTDEILFVNMAKQLGFRIKSYPRKTDSKLIRFRPYFTLKEMIDSINLIEEGWLCHPIIREQSDPARELIIRLDSEHYIKQFKTNQFPWYENDSYRFHPSIPIKTNFGNDELIVQSDGHLCHYWEDPINKTWTKSETFAEGVSGTPLFYENLSGQFVVVCKLEAGGAALWWRDNKQIGYPWNGPFQITQENIEPIMLSQTNNGHHFIVCKSGDKLEYWVRRLLNQKEIWEKAIPLDS
;
A
#
# COMPACT_ATOMS: atom_id res chain seq x y z
N MET A 1 -38.94 6.38 11.15
CA MET A 1 -37.88 6.76 12.14
C MET A 1 -36.50 6.40 11.63
N LEU A 2 -36.24 5.15 11.25
CA LEU A 2 -34.93 4.72 10.74
C LEU A 2 -34.64 5.24 9.32
N GLU A 3 -35.66 5.58 8.53
CA GLU A 3 -35.53 6.24 7.22
C GLU A 3 -34.72 7.56 7.23
N ASN A 4 -34.60 8.21 8.40
CA ASN A 4 -33.81 9.42 8.60
C ASN A 4 -32.48 9.16 9.32
N VAL A 5 -32.01 7.92 9.32
CA VAL A 5 -30.76 7.52 9.98
C VAL A 5 -29.72 7.13 8.93
N SER A 6 -28.52 7.67 9.09
CA SER A 6 -27.30 7.16 8.46
C SER A 6 -26.43 6.47 9.52
N ILE A 7 -26.23 5.17 9.38
CA ILE A 7 -25.32 4.38 10.21
C ILE A 7 -23.91 4.54 9.64
N ILE A 8 -23.06 5.26 10.38
CA ILE A 8 -21.67 5.53 10.05
C ILE A 8 -20.81 4.44 10.68
N ILE A 9 -20.14 3.65 9.83
CA ILE A 9 -19.18 2.62 10.29
C ILE A 9 -17.78 2.98 9.81
N PRO A 10 -16.88 3.43 10.71
CA PRO A 10 -15.47 3.53 10.39
C PRO A 10 -14.83 2.14 10.37
N PHE A 11 -14.11 1.82 9.30
CA PHE A 11 -13.45 0.52 9.18
C PHE A 11 -12.10 0.62 8.48
N GLN A 12 -11.14 -0.11 9.03
CA GLN A 12 -9.88 -0.43 8.40
C GLN A 12 -9.63 -1.92 8.56
N THR A 13 -9.33 -2.58 7.46
CA THR A 13 -9.12 -4.03 7.46
C THR A 13 -7.86 -4.41 8.24
N ASP A 14 -7.99 -5.44 9.07
CA ASP A 14 -6.87 -6.16 9.66
C ASP A 14 -6.58 -7.48 8.91
N TYR A 15 -7.29 -7.72 7.79
CA TYR A 15 -7.34 -8.99 7.05
C TYR A 15 -7.58 -10.20 7.96
N GLY A 16 -8.29 -9.98 9.07
CA GLY A 16 -8.42 -10.95 10.15
C GLY A 16 -9.76 -10.79 10.87
N PRO A 17 -9.79 -11.03 12.19
CA PRO A 17 -11.04 -11.08 12.94
C PRO A 17 -11.90 -9.81 12.88
N ARG A 18 -11.32 -8.61 12.71
CA ARG A 18 -12.12 -7.39 12.55
C ARG A 18 -12.78 -7.32 11.19
N ALA A 19 -12.12 -7.78 10.12
CA ALA A 19 -12.73 -7.89 8.80
C ALA A 19 -13.89 -8.90 8.78
N GLU A 20 -13.73 -10.06 9.43
CA GLU A 20 -14.81 -11.04 9.58
C GLU A 20 -16.01 -10.47 10.34
N ALA A 21 -15.75 -9.74 11.43
CA ALA A 21 -16.78 -9.07 12.21
C ALA A 21 -17.49 -7.99 11.40
N PHE A 22 -16.74 -7.13 10.71
CA PHE A 22 -17.27 -6.04 9.89
C PHE A 22 -18.22 -6.52 8.81
N GLU A 23 -17.83 -7.53 8.02
CA GLU A 23 -18.71 -8.05 6.97
C GLU A 23 -20.00 -8.65 7.54
N TRP A 24 -19.90 -9.30 8.70
CA TRP A 24 -21.09 -9.82 9.38
C TRP A 24 -21.98 -8.69 9.93
N VAL A 25 -21.41 -7.67 10.58
CA VAL A 25 -22.13 -6.51 11.14
C VAL A 25 -22.81 -5.71 10.03
N LYS A 26 -22.14 -5.49 8.90
CA LYS A 26 -22.70 -4.84 7.70
C LYS A 26 -23.93 -5.59 7.18
N LYS A 27 -23.85 -6.93 7.07
CA LYS A 27 -24.99 -7.77 6.69
C LYS A 27 -26.09 -7.71 7.76
N TYR A 28 -25.73 -7.72 9.03
CA TYR A 28 -26.66 -7.62 10.15
C TYR A 28 -27.46 -6.33 10.11
N TYR A 29 -26.82 -5.16 10.10
CA TYR A 29 -27.54 -3.87 10.05
C TYR A 29 -28.41 -3.73 8.81
N SER A 30 -27.92 -4.13 7.63
CA SER A 30 -28.73 -4.13 6.41
C SER A 30 -29.98 -5.03 6.51
N THR A 31 -29.89 -6.11 7.31
CA THR A 31 -31.00 -7.05 7.52
C THR A 31 -32.00 -6.52 8.54
N VAL A 32 -31.53 -5.96 9.66
CA VAL A 32 -32.37 -5.62 10.80
C VAL A 32 -32.83 -4.16 10.82
N MET A 33 -32.16 -3.29 10.06
CA MET A 33 -32.50 -1.88 9.88
C MET A 33 -32.46 -1.50 8.39
N PRO A 34 -33.24 -2.16 7.52
CA PRO A 34 -33.18 -1.97 6.07
C PRO A 34 -33.57 -0.55 5.60
N GLU A 35 -34.26 0.21 6.46
CA GLU A 35 -34.64 1.61 6.20
C GLU A 35 -33.49 2.60 6.45
N ALA A 36 -32.51 2.22 7.28
CA ALA A 36 -31.38 3.08 7.60
C ALA A 36 -30.35 3.05 6.47
N GLU A 37 -29.79 4.20 6.16
CA GLU A 37 -28.68 4.32 5.20
C GLU A 37 -27.40 3.81 5.85
N LEU A 38 -26.66 2.93 5.17
CA LEU A 38 -25.36 2.47 5.66
C LEU A 38 -24.24 3.26 4.98
N CYS A 39 -23.47 4.02 5.76
CA CYS A 39 -22.36 4.84 5.30
C CYS A 39 -21.04 4.28 5.82
N LEU A 40 -20.22 3.76 4.90
CA LEU A 40 -18.97 3.09 5.23
C LEU A 40 -17.79 4.03 5.07
N GLY A 41 -16.99 4.18 6.12
CA GLY A 41 -15.75 4.94 6.13
C GLY A 41 -14.58 3.98 6.03
N ILE A 42 -14.25 3.54 4.82
CA ILE A 42 -13.20 2.53 4.60
C ILE A 42 -11.86 3.23 4.36
N PHE A 43 -10.85 2.89 5.16
CA PHE A 43 -9.50 3.42 5.02
C PHE A 43 -8.52 2.28 4.72
N GLU A 44 -7.79 2.38 3.60
CA GLU A 44 -6.86 1.34 3.10
C GLU A 44 -5.38 1.73 3.25
N ASN A 45 -5.09 2.89 3.86
CA ASN A 45 -3.74 3.42 3.98
C ASN A 45 -3.01 2.86 5.21
N ASN A 46 -1.67 2.93 5.20
CA ASN A 46 -0.79 2.46 6.28
C ASN A 46 -0.92 3.27 7.59
N GLU A 47 -1.57 4.44 7.55
CA GLU A 47 -1.88 5.25 8.74
C GLU A 47 -3.29 4.90 9.26
N ILE A 48 -3.37 4.36 10.47
CA ILE A 48 -4.66 4.10 11.12
C ILE A 48 -5.25 5.43 11.59
N ASN A 49 -6.47 5.78 11.17
CA ASN A 49 -7.14 7.00 11.63
C ASN A 49 -8.68 6.86 11.63
N LYS A 50 -9.24 6.51 12.80
CA LYS A 50 -10.70 6.37 13.00
C LYS A 50 -11.45 7.67 12.68
N SER A 51 -10.92 8.82 13.10
CA SER A 51 -11.53 10.13 12.89
C SER A 51 -11.75 10.44 11.41
N LYS A 52 -10.74 10.16 10.56
CA LYS A 52 -10.84 10.33 9.10
C LYS A 52 -11.95 9.45 8.52
N ALA A 53 -11.99 8.17 8.92
CA ALA A 53 -13.00 7.23 8.47
C ALA A 53 -14.43 7.67 8.83
N VAL A 54 -14.65 8.11 10.09
CA VAL A 54 -15.94 8.66 10.53
C VAL A 54 -16.33 9.89 9.69
N ASN A 55 -15.43 10.86 9.55
CA ASN A 55 -15.70 12.10 8.82
C ASN A 55 -15.97 11.85 7.33
N GLN A 56 -15.28 10.89 6.70
CA GLN A 56 -15.49 10.52 5.31
C GLN A 56 -16.88 9.89 5.10
N ALA A 57 -17.28 8.96 5.97
CA ALA A 57 -18.61 8.38 5.93
C ALA A 57 -19.71 9.41 6.20
N ALA A 58 -19.50 10.32 7.16
CA ALA A 58 -20.42 11.43 7.46
C ALA A 58 -20.64 12.38 6.27
N LYS A 59 -19.59 12.65 5.48
CA LYS A 59 -19.68 13.47 4.25
C LYS A 59 -20.58 12.82 3.19
N ASN A 60 -20.59 11.49 3.12
CA ASN A 60 -21.38 10.74 2.14
C ASN A 60 -22.80 10.44 2.63
N ALA A 61 -23.04 10.56 3.93
CA ALA A 61 -24.35 10.36 4.51
C ALA A 61 -25.36 11.39 3.99
N THR A 62 -26.62 10.99 3.82
CA THR A 62 -27.70 11.85 3.29
C THR A 62 -28.80 12.15 4.32
N ARG A 63 -28.80 11.51 5.49
CA ARG A 63 -29.87 11.62 6.49
C ARG A 63 -29.54 12.55 7.66
N ASP A 64 -30.54 12.98 8.41
CA ASP A 64 -30.37 14.01 9.45
C ASP A 64 -29.87 13.46 10.79
N ILE A 65 -29.93 12.15 11.03
CA ILE A 65 -29.47 11.52 12.26
C ILE A 65 -28.33 10.57 11.95
N PHE A 66 -27.22 10.72 12.66
CA PHE A 66 -26.07 9.82 12.58
C PHE A 66 -26.08 8.82 13.72
N VAL A 67 -25.89 7.55 13.36
CA VAL A 67 -25.55 6.48 14.29
C VAL A 67 -24.11 6.09 14.02
N ILE A 68 -23.18 6.53 14.87
CA ILE A 68 -21.75 6.23 14.70
C ILE A 68 -21.47 4.96 15.48
N ALA A 69 -21.15 3.87 14.78
CA ALA A 69 -20.99 2.54 15.36
C ALA A 69 -19.64 1.92 14.95
N ASP A 70 -18.87 1.42 15.90
CA ASP A 70 -17.67 0.63 15.61
C ASP A 70 -18.03 -0.63 14.81
N ALA A 71 -17.11 -1.08 13.97
CA ALA A 71 -17.30 -2.17 13.00
C ALA A 71 -17.48 -3.58 13.61
N ASP A 72 -17.30 -3.72 14.91
CA ASP A 72 -17.38 -4.97 15.68
C ASP A 72 -18.45 -4.95 16.79
N ILE A 73 -19.37 -3.99 16.71
CA ILE A 73 -20.46 -3.82 17.68
C ILE A 73 -21.78 -4.36 17.11
N ILE A 74 -22.58 -4.99 17.96
CA ILE A 74 -23.92 -5.47 17.66
C ILE A 74 -24.89 -4.98 18.73
N TYR A 75 -26.07 -4.52 18.32
CA TYR A 75 -27.14 -4.06 19.21
C TYR A 75 -28.50 -4.36 18.61
N ASP A 76 -29.53 -4.40 19.46
CA ASP A 76 -30.92 -4.47 19.02
C ASP A 76 -31.35 -3.12 18.42
N PRO A 77 -31.96 -3.06 17.22
CA PRO A 77 -32.44 -1.83 16.59
C PRO A 77 -33.35 -0.97 17.48
N VAL A 78 -34.04 -1.56 18.46
CA VAL A 78 -34.84 -0.81 19.44
C VAL A 78 -33.99 0.22 20.20
N VAL A 79 -32.70 -0.07 20.42
CA VAL A 79 -31.75 0.83 21.05
C VAL A 79 -31.65 2.14 20.26
N ILE A 80 -31.62 2.08 18.94
CA ILE A 80 -31.54 3.27 18.08
C ILE A 80 -32.88 4.02 18.07
N THR A 81 -34.01 3.32 17.93
CA THR A 81 -35.31 3.97 17.85
C THR A 81 -35.71 4.65 19.16
N GLU A 82 -35.38 4.09 20.33
CA GLU A 82 -35.59 4.76 21.61
C GLU A 82 -34.62 5.93 21.80
N SER A 83 -33.37 5.80 21.34
CA SER A 83 -32.39 6.91 21.39
C SER A 83 -32.82 8.11 20.55
N ILE A 84 -33.42 7.89 19.38
CA ILE A 84 -33.97 8.97 18.54
C ILE A 84 -35.04 9.77 19.29
N LYS A 85 -35.86 9.13 20.14
CA LYS A 85 -36.88 9.84 20.92
C LYS A 85 -36.25 10.77 21.96
N LEU A 86 -35.12 10.37 22.53
CA LEU A 86 -34.38 11.17 23.53
C LEU A 86 -33.71 12.41 22.92
N LEU A 87 -33.46 12.43 21.59
CA LEU A 87 -32.93 13.61 20.89
C LEU A 87 -33.86 14.83 20.93
N ASN A 88 -35.13 14.67 21.32
CA ASN A 88 -36.02 15.82 21.55
C ASN A 88 -35.62 16.63 22.80
N GLU A 89 -34.92 16.02 23.74
CA GLU A 89 -34.60 16.59 25.06
C GLU A 89 -33.08 16.64 25.33
N ALA A 90 -32.28 15.94 24.52
CA ALA A 90 -30.82 15.87 24.64
C ALA A 90 -30.14 16.24 23.33
N ALA A 91 -28.93 16.79 23.44
CA ALA A 91 -28.12 17.13 22.26
C ALA A 91 -27.70 15.87 21.47
N TRP A 92 -27.44 14.77 22.18
CA TRP A 92 -27.04 13.49 21.59
C TRP A 92 -27.20 12.37 22.64
N VAL A 93 -27.06 11.12 22.22
CA VAL A 93 -27.34 9.95 23.07
C VAL A 93 -26.21 8.93 22.97
N VAL A 94 -25.78 8.44 24.13
CA VAL A 94 -24.95 7.24 24.26
C VAL A 94 -25.86 6.07 24.61
N PRO A 95 -26.17 5.18 23.66
CA PRO A 95 -27.37 4.37 23.77
C PRO A 95 -27.13 3.04 24.48
N PHE A 96 -26.25 3.02 25.49
CA PHE A 96 -25.95 1.83 26.27
C PHE A 96 -25.44 2.16 27.68
N THR A 97 -25.64 1.20 28.58
CA THR A 97 -25.01 1.16 29.92
C THR A 97 -24.32 -0.19 30.17
N GLU A 98 -24.45 -1.15 29.25
CA GLU A 98 -23.82 -2.46 29.35
C GLU A 98 -23.12 -2.87 28.05
N ILE A 99 -21.89 -3.35 28.15
CA ILE A 99 -21.15 -3.99 27.05
C ILE A 99 -20.81 -5.43 27.43
N TYR A 100 -21.06 -6.35 26.51
CA TYR A 100 -20.75 -7.77 26.66
C TYR A 100 -19.76 -8.21 25.58
N ASP A 101 -18.56 -8.60 25.99
CA ASP A 101 -17.57 -9.19 25.09
C ASP A 101 -17.98 -10.61 24.74
N ILE A 102 -18.14 -10.88 23.44
CA ILE A 102 -18.37 -12.22 22.89
C ILE A 102 -17.00 -12.91 22.84
N PRO A 103 -16.80 -14.11 23.42
CA PRO A 103 -15.52 -14.81 23.35
C PRO A 103 -15.17 -15.21 21.90
N GLN A 104 -13.86 -15.27 21.59
CA GLN A 104 -13.33 -15.66 20.27
C GLN A 104 -14.05 -16.86 19.64
N LYS A 105 -14.26 -17.93 20.40
CA LYS A 105 -14.89 -19.16 19.91
C LYS A 105 -16.34 -18.94 19.45
N LEU A 106 -17.07 -18.05 20.11
CA LEU A 106 -18.45 -17.72 19.77
C LEU A 106 -18.50 -16.71 18.62
N THR A 107 -17.62 -15.72 18.60
CA THR A 107 -17.45 -14.81 17.46
C THR A 107 -17.23 -15.57 16.16
N LYS A 108 -16.30 -16.54 16.15
CA LYS A 108 -16.03 -17.42 14.99
C LYS A 108 -17.22 -18.26 14.54
N LYS A 109 -18.16 -18.57 15.44
CA LYS A 109 -19.41 -19.25 15.08
C LYS A 109 -20.42 -18.27 14.52
N LEU A 110 -20.52 -17.09 15.13
CA LEU A 110 -21.46 -16.04 14.75
C LEU A 110 -21.20 -15.55 13.33
N VAL A 111 -19.94 -15.25 12.97
CA VAL A 111 -19.56 -14.79 11.62
C VAL A 111 -19.91 -15.79 10.51
N LYS A 112 -20.07 -17.08 10.85
CA LYS A 112 -20.47 -18.15 9.92
C LYS A 112 -21.97 -18.40 9.86
N SER A 113 -22.75 -17.70 10.69
CA SER A 113 -24.20 -17.83 10.76
C SER A 113 -24.89 -16.66 10.07
N ASP A 114 -26.12 -16.88 9.60
CA ASP A 114 -26.92 -15.78 9.08
C ASP A 114 -27.29 -14.80 10.19
N PRO A 115 -27.19 -13.48 9.94
CA PRO A 115 -27.55 -12.47 10.92
C PRO A 115 -29.06 -12.46 11.15
N THR A 116 -29.47 -12.72 12.39
CA THR A 116 -30.87 -12.73 12.81
C THR A 116 -31.08 -11.96 14.11
N LEU A 117 -32.32 -11.57 14.36
CA LEU A 117 -32.81 -11.13 15.66
C LEU A 117 -33.77 -12.19 16.24
N PRO A 118 -33.64 -12.56 17.53
CA PRO A 118 -32.60 -12.14 18.47
C PRO A 118 -31.22 -12.69 18.08
N ILE A 119 -30.16 -11.99 18.51
CA ILE A 119 -28.76 -12.39 18.24
C ILE A 119 -28.52 -13.80 18.79
N ASN A 120 -27.93 -14.68 18.00
CA ASN A 120 -27.65 -16.07 18.37
C ASN A 120 -26.41 -16.21 19.28
N VAL A 121 -26.43 -15.48 20.39
CA VAL A 121 -25.39 -15.49 21.43
C VAL A 121 -26.05 -15.47 22.81
N GLU A 122 -25.82 -16.51 23.61
CA GLU A 122 -26.33 -16.55 24.97
C GLU A 122 -25.47 -15.70 25.92
N LEU A 123 -26.11 -14.77 26.65
CA LEU A 123 -25.44 -13.84 27.58
C LEU A 123 -24.55 -14.52 28.61
N LYS A 124 -24.92 -15.72 29.08
CA LYS A 124 -24.15 -16.48 30.09
C LYS A 124 -22.75 -16.86 29.61
N HIS A 125 -22.51 -16.83 28.30
CA HIS A 125 -21.21 -17.10 27.70
C HIS A 125 -20.44 -15.83 27.35
N CYS A 126 -21.04 -14.64 27.52
CA CYS A 126 -20.37 -13.37 27.29
C CYS A 126 -19.78 -12.82 28.59
N GLN A 127 -18.76 -11.99 28.47
CA GLN A 127 -18.15 -11.31 29.61
C GLN A 127 -18.67 -9.88 29.68
N LYS A 128 -19.37 -9.52 30.76
CA LYS A 128 -19.75 -8.12 31.01
C LYS A 128 -18.49 -7.30 31.32
N VAL A 129 -18.33 -6.18 30.64
CA VAL A 129 -17.25 -5.22 30.85
C VAL A 129 -17.43 -4.49 32.18
N ASN A 130 -16.33 -4.31 32.93
CA ASN A 130 -16.32 -3.64 34.25
C ASN A 130 -15.54 -2.31 34.26
N TRP A 131 -15.03 -1.83 33.12
CA TRP A 131 -14.24 -0.59 33.02
C TRP A 131 -15.05 0.61 32.50
N LEU A 132 -16.34 0.43 32.21
CA LEU A 132 -17.21 1.48 31.70
C LEU A 132 -17.36 2.58 32.76
N TYR A 133 -17.04 3.83 32.38
CA TYR A 133 -17.20 5.01 33.22
C TYR A 133 -18.31 5.91 32.68
N ASP A 134 -18.90 6.75 33.54
CA ASP A 134 -20.16 7.46 33.26
C ASP A 134 -20.11 8.37 32.02
N GLU A 135 -18.94 8.93 31.70
CA GLU A 135 -18.75 9.85 30.56
C GLU A 135 -18.36 9.15 29.24
N PHE A 136 -18.29 7.82 29.20
CA PHE A 136 -17.81 7.09 28.03
C PHE A 136 -18.84 7.11 26.88
N ALA A 137 -18.44 7.66 25.73
CA ALA A 137 -19.26 7.78 24.52
C ALA A 137 -18.71 7.03 23.30
N GLY A 138 -17.72 6.16 23.50
CA GLY A 138 -17.13 5.34 22.43
C GLY A 138 -18.04 4.18 22.02
N LYS A 139 -17.65 3.45 20.97
CA LYS A 139 -18.34 2.27 20.38
C LYS A 139 -19.65 2.54 19.67
N LEU A 140 -20.56 3.29 20.27
CA LEU A 140 -21.86 3.62 19.68
C LEU A 140 -22.36 4.96 20.19
N ASN A 141 -22.77 5.87 19.30
CA ASN A 141 -23.51 7.07 19.67
C ASN A 141 -24.55 7.44 18.60
N VAL A 142 -25.58 8.18 19.03
CA VAL A 142 -26.66 8.68 18.18
C VAL A 142 -26.69 10.20 18.31
N ILE A 143 -26.51 10.92 17.19
CA ILE A 143 -26.34 12.37 17.19
C ILE A 143 -27.07 13.00 15.99
N PRO A 144 -27.73 14.18 16.15
CA PRO A 144 -28.22 14.96 15.03
C PRO A 144 -27.04 15.42 14.15
N ARG A 145 -27.17 15.30 12.82
CA ARG A 145 -26.16 15.77 11.86
C ARG A 145 -25.73 17.19 12.16
N GLU A 146 -26.68 18.07 12.47
CA GLU A 146 -26.39 19.48 12.79
C GLU A 146 -25.41 19.63 13.95
N HIS A 147 -25.45 18.77 14.97
CA HIS A 147 -24.56 18.82 16.11
C HIS A 147 -23.19 18.23 15.79
N PHE A 148 -23.14 17.15 14.99
CA PHE A 148 -21.90 16.61 14.45
C PHE A 148 -21.16 17.68 13.60
N GLU A 149 -21.89 18.37 12.73
CA GLU A 149 -21.35 19.42 11.86
C GLU A 149 -20.94 20.68 12.65
N ALA A 150 -21.70 21.05 13.70
CA ALA A 150 -21.38 22.20 14.55
C ALA A 150 -20.01 22.08 15.24
N VAL A 151 -19.61 20.87 15.64
CA VAL A 151 -18.28 20.60 16.21
C VAL A 151 -17.21 20.30 15.16
N GLY A 152 -17.58 20.27 13.88
CA GLY A 152 -16.69 19.95 12.76
C GLY A 152 -16.26 18.48 12.71
N GLY A 153 -17.11 17.56 13.20
CA GLY A 153 -16.84 16.13 13.23
C GLY A 153 -15.73 15.71 14.21
N PHE A 154 -15.16 14.54 13.96
CA PHE A 154 -14.04 13.99 14.72
C PHE A 154 -12.74 14.72 14.36
N ASP A 155 -11.83 14.88 15.32
CA ASP A 155 -10.54 15.55 15.08
C ASP A 155 -9.53 14.58 14.45
N GLU A 156 -9.21 14.81 13.17
CA GLU A 156 -8.31 13.95 12.38
C GLU A 156 -6.84 14.03 12.82
N ARG A 157 -6.50 14.91 13.76
CA ARG A 157 -5.17 14.95 14.40
C ARG A 157 -4.95 13.79 15.38
N PHE A 158 -6.01 13.10 15.81
CA PHE A 158 -5.87 11.82 16.51
C PHE A 158 -5.49 10.75 15.49
N ILE A 159 -4.29 10.16 15.66
CA ILE A 159 -3.77 9.10 14.79
C ILE A 159 -3.72 7.80 15.60
N GLY A 160 -4.07 6.68 14.96
CA GLY A 160 -4.24 5.39 15.61
C GLY A 160 -5.55 5.31 16.38
N TRP A 161 -5.47 4.77 17.60
CA TRP A 161 -6.62 4.55 18.48
C TRP A 161 -6.43 5.28 19.81
N GLY A 162 -7.49 5.90 20.32
CA GLY A 162 -7.60 6.42 21.67
C GLY A 162 -7.56 7.95 21.77
N GLY A 163 -8.53 8.48 22.52
CA GLY A 163 -8.71 9.90 22.84
C GLY A 163 -9.63 10.66 21.88
N GLU A 164 -9.91 10.12 20.69
CA GLU A 164 -10.77 10.74 19.68
C GLU A 164 -12.24 10.79 20.09
N ASP A 165 -12.78 9.69 20.65
CA ASP A 165 -14.18 9.61 21.10
C ASP A 165 -14.41 10.59 22.27
N ASP A 166 -13.48 10.67 23.22
CA ASP A 166 -13.55 11.57 24.38
C ASP A 166 -13.42 13.05 23.96
N ALA A 167 -12.51 13.36 23.03
CA ALA A 167 -12.36 14.70 22.48
C ALA A 167 -13.62 15.16 21.72
N PHE A 168 -14.23 14.26 20.95
CA PHE A 168 -15.51 14.49 20.30
C PHE A 168 -16.61 14.75 21.35
N SER A 169 -16.67 13.93 22.41
CA SER A 169 -17.62 14.09 23.51
C SER A 169 -17.51 15.46 24.19
N HIS A 170 -16.30 15.88 24.57
CA HIS A 170 -16.09 17.21 25.15
C HIS A 170 -16.50 18.34 24.20
N ALA A 171 -16.28 18.20 22.89
CA ALA A 171 -16.65 19.20 21.91
C ALA A 171 -18.19 19.33 21.80
N VAL A 172 -18.91 18.21 21.65
CA VAL A 172 -20.38 18.22 21.53
C VAL A 172 -21.02 18.69 22.83
N ASN A 173 -20.56 18.18 23.98
CA ASN A 173 -21.05 18.58 25.30
C ASN A 173 -20.88 20.08 25.58
N THR A 174 -19.78 20.67 25.07
CA THR A 174 -19.49 22.09 25.28
C THR A 174 -20.28 23.00 24.35
N LEU A 175 -20.42 22.62 23.07
CA LEU A 175 -21.03 23.50 22.06
C LEU A 175 -22.53 23.29 21.91
N CYS A 176 -22.98 22.04 21.93
CA CYS A 176 -24.36 21.65 21.62
C CYS A 176 -25.15 21.30 22.88
N GLY A 177 -24.54 20.59 23.83
CA GLY A 177 -25.17 20.19 25.09
C GLY A 177 -24.80 18.76 25.51
N GLN A 178 -25.11 18.41 26.75
CA GLN A 178 -24.75 17.10 27.32
C GLN A 178 -25.51 15.95 26.61
N PHE A 179 -24.85 14.80 26.48
CA PHE A 179 -25.56 13.58 26.12
C PHE A 179 -26.37 13.02 27.29
N VAL A 180 -27.32 12.16 26.97
CA VAL A 180 -27.98 11.27 27.92
C VAL A 180 -27.68 9.82 27.58
N ASN A 181 -27.72 8.93 28.58
CA ASN A 181 -27.61 7.50 28.35
C ASN A 181 -28.99 6.88 28.14
N TYR A 182 -29.09 5.93 27.22
CA TYR A 182 -30.18 4.95 27.19
C TYR A 182 -29.69 3.63 27.78
N GLU A 183 -30.51 2.93 28.57
CA GLU A 183 -30.16 1.64 29.20
C GLU A 183 -30.16 0.47 28.19
N GLY A 184 -29.38 0.63 27.12
CA GLY A 184 -29.16 -0.37 26.09
C GLY A 184 -28.01 -1.32 26.40
N ARG A 185 -27.99 -2.43 25.66
CA ARG A 185 -26.95 -3.46 25.73
C ARG A 185 -26.23 -3.59 24.39
N LEU A 186 -24.91 -3.55 24.43
CA LEU A 186 -24.05 -3.84 23.28
C LEU A 186 -23.38 -5.19 23.42
N PHE A 187 -23.18 -5.85 22.29
CA PHE A 187 -22.27 -6.99 22.16
C PHE A 187 -21.06 -6.57 21.35
N HIS A 188 -19.88 -6.90 21.83
CA HIS A 188 -18.62 -6.61 21.17
C HIS A 188 -18.01 -7.91 20.65
N MET A 189 -17.85 -7.99 19.33
CA MET A 189 -17.26 -9.14 18.66
C MET A 189 -15.77 -9.21 18.95
N TRP A 190 -15.29 -10.42 19.25
CA TRP A 190 -13.89 -10.61 19.60
C TRP A 190 -12.94 -10.23 18.46
N HIS A 191 -11.90 -9.47 18.79
CA HIS A 191 -10.69 -9.33 17.98
C HIS A 191 -9.45 -9.34 18.90
N PRO A 192 -8.22 -9.56 18.38
CA PRO A 192 -7.00 -9.45 19.16
C PRO A 192 -6.86 -8.05 19.78
N PRO A 193 -6.47 -7.92 21.06
CA PRO A 193 -6.36 -6.62 21.71
C PRO A 193 -5.28 -5.77 21.03
N SER A 194 -5.58 -4.48 20.85
CA SER A 194 -4.58 -3.47 20.51
C SER A 194 -4.23 -2.74 21.79
N HIS A 195 -2.98 -2.84 22.26
CA HIS A 195 -2.59 -2.22 23.52
C HIS A 195 -2.40 -0.70 23.34
N TYR A 196 -3.04 0.09 24.20
CA TYR A 196 -2.87 1.55 24.22
C TYR A 196 -1.39 1.96 24.40
N ASN A 197 -0.64 1.20 25.21
CA ASN A 197 0.79 1.41 25.45
C ASN A 197 1.67 1.17 24.22
N THR A 198 1.16 0.50 23.19
CA THR A 198 1.86 0.25 21.93
C THR A 198 1.38 1.16 20.81
N ASN A 199 0.47 2.12 21.07
CA ASN A 199 0.11 3.14 20.08
C ASN A 199 1.28 4.13 19.94
N PRO A 200 1.99 4.18 18.79
CA PRO A 200 3.10 5.11 18.59
C PRO A 200 2.68 6.59 18.72
N ASN A 201 1.38 6.88 18.57
CA ASN A 201 0.81 8.23 18.69
C ASN A 201 0.14 8.49 20.06
N GLY A 202 0.18 7.54 21.00
CA GLY A 202 -0.56 7.62 22.26
C GLY A 202 -0.24 8.89 23.06
N GLN A 203 1.04 9.28 23.17
CA GLN A 203 1.42 10.51 23.89
C GLN A 203 0.88 11.78 23.21
N ALA A 204 0.93 11.84 21.87
CA ALA A 204 0.40 12.96 21.11
C ALA A 204 -1.14 13.06 21.25
N ASN A 205 -1.83 11.93 21.17
CA ASN A 205 -3.27 11.85 21.38
C ASN A 205 -3.65 12.28 22.81
N ILE A 206 -2.92 11.85 23.85
CA ILE A 206 -3.14 12.31 25.24
C ILE A 206 -2.95 13.82 25.35
N ALA A 207 -1.87 14.36 24.77
CA ALA A 207 -1.59 15.79 24.82
C ALA A 207 -2.71 16.59 24.15
N LEU A 208 -3.22 16.10 23.01
CA LEU A 208 -4.35 16.73 22.31
C LEU A 208 -5.65 16.61 23.12
N LEU A 209 -5.97 15.43 23.65
CA LEU A 209 -7.16 15.19 24.49
C LEU A 209 -7.15 16.11 25.74
N LYS A 210 -6.00 16.30 26.39
CA LYS A 210 -5.87 17.23 27.52
C LYS A 210 -6.30 18.66 27.16
N ARG A 211 -6.12 19.09 25.90
CA ARG A 211 -6.61 20.39 25.44
C ARG A 211 -8.13 20.42 25.35
N TYR A 212 -8.76 19.35 24.87
CA TYR A 212 -10.23 19.22 24.85
C TYR A 212 -10.83 19.20 26.26
N ILE A 213 -10.22 18.44 27.18
CA ILE A 213 -10.62 18.41 28.59
C ILE A 213 -10.52 19.82 29.18
N ALA A 214 -9.40 20.52 28.97
CA ALA A 214 -9.21 21.88 29.49
C ALA A 214 -10.19 22.91 28.92
N ALA A 215 -10.63 22.73 27.68
CA ALA A 215 -11.63 23.59 27.02
C ALA A 215 -13.08 23.19 27.36
N SER A 216 -13.31 22.08 28.07
CA SER A 216 -14.65 21.59 28.36
C SER A 216 -15.47 22.59 29.18
N GLY A 217 -16.69 22.88 28.73
CA GLY A 217 -17.55 23.91 29.32
C GLY A 217 -17.21 25.36 28.93
N ASN A 218 -16.09 25.60 28.22
CA ASN A 218 -15.71 26.90 27.69
C ASN A 218 -15.88 26.95 26.16
N LYS A 219 -16.99 27.53 25.70
CA LYS A 219 -17.34 27.60 24.27
C LYS A 219 -16.26 28.29 23.42
N GLU A 220 -15.70 29.41 23.89
CA GLU A 220 -14.70 30.17 23.14
C GLU A 220 -13.41 29.37 22.94
N GLN A 221 -12.91 28.71 23.99
CA GLN A 221 -11.72 27.85 23.89
C GLN A 221 -11.96 26.63 23.00
N MET A 222 -13.16 26.03 23.09
CA MET A 222 -13.52 24.88 22.25
C MET A 222 -13.62 25.27 20.77
N GLU A 223 -14.26 26.39 20.45
CA GLU A 223 -14.31 26.92 19.08
C GLU A 223 -12.92 27.23 18.54
N GLN A 224 -12.01 27.74 19.37
CA GLN A 224 -10.64 27.99 18.97
C GLN A 224 -9.89 26.69 18.63
N LEU A 225 -10.05 25.64 19.43
CA LEU A 225 -9.50 24.31 19.13
C LEU A 225 -10.03 23.73 17.83
N ILE A 226 -11.32 23.93 17.53
CA ILE A 226 -11.94 23.51 16.25
C ILE A 226 -11.40 24.33 15.07
N LYS A 227 -11.21 25.64 15.21
CA LYS A 227 -10.62 26.49 14.16
C LYS A 227 -9.19 26.06 13.82
N GLU A 228 -8.40 25.66 14.81
CA GLU A 228 -7.05 25.11 14.58
C GLU A 228 -7.06 23.86 13.70
N ARG A 229 -8.09 23.00 13.82
CA ARG A 229 -8.25 21.81 12.95
C ARG A 229 -8.30 22.23 11.48
N LYS A 230 -9.10 23.25 11.15
CA LYS A 230 -9.25 23.73 9.77
C LYS A 230 -7.92 24.25 9.20
N LYS A 231 -7.09 24.90 10.01
CA LYS A 231 -5.75 25.36 9.60
C LYS A 231 -4.77 24.18 9.44
N TYR A 232 -4.84 23.18 10.31
CA TYR A 232 -4.06 21.95 10.18
C TYR A 232 -4.42 21.18 8.90
N LEU A 233 -5.72 20.99 8.64
CA LEU A 233 -6.22 20.38 7.42
C LEU A 233 -5.78 21.19 6.19
N ALA A 234 -6.02 22.51 6.17
CA ALA A 234 -5.58 23.37 5.07
C ALA A 234 -4.07 23.32 4.83
N ASN A 235 -3.25 23.22 5.87
CA ASN A 235 -1.80 23.10 5.76
C ASN A 235 -1.34 21.72 5.26
N GLN A 236 -2.07 20.64 5.56
CA GLN A 236 -1.83 19.33 4.92
C GLN A 236 -2.23 19.36 3.44
N TYR A 237 -3.38 19.96 3.11
CA TYR A 237 -3.82 20.12 1.71
C TYR A 237 -2.86 21.01 0.89
N THR A 238 -2.29 22.08 1.45
CA THR A 238 -1.30 22.91 0.73
C THR A 238 0.09 22.28 0.58
N LYS A 239 0.39 21.17 1.28
CA LYS A 239 1.67 20.45 1.14
C LYS A 239 1.61 19.29 0.15
N ASP A 240 0.41 18.84 -0.22
CA ASP A 240 0.16 17.73 -1.15
C ASP A 240 -0.55 18.15 -2.46
N GLU A 241 -1.06 19.38 -2.58
CA GLU A 241 -1.75 19.88 -3.80
C GLU A 241 -0.83 20.52 -4.85
N SER A 242 0.32 19.90 -5.12
CA SER A 242 0.84 19.95 -6.48
C SER A 242 1.05 18.52 -6.94
N THR A 243 0.14 18.07 -7.82
CA THR A 243 0.16 16.80 -8.57
C THR A 243 -0.20 15.52 -7.81
N LEU A 244 -1.44 15.40 -7.32
CA LEU A 244 -2.03 14.08 -7.09
C LEU A 244 -3.11 13.85 -8.14
N SER A 245 -2.86 12.92 -9.05
CA SER A 245 -3.82 12.42 -10.04
C SER A 245 -5.12 11.95 -9.37
N THR A 246 -6.27 12.24 -9.98
CA THR A 246 -7.58 11.74 -9.49
C THR A 246 -7.95 10.38 -10.09
N CYS A 247 -7.14 9.91 -11.04
CA CYS A 247 -7.36 8.68 -11.79
C CYS A 247 -7.16 7.44 -10.90
N LYS A 248 -8.15 6.54 -10.90
CA LYS A 248 -8.07 5.24 -10.23
C LYS A 248 -7.56 4.17 -11.19
N ILE A 249 -6.37 3.65 -10.94
CA ILE A 249 -5.78 2.55 -11.75
C ILE A 249 -5.98 1.21 -11.03
N CYS A 250 -6.40 0.19 -11.77
CA CYS A 250 -6.36 -1.21 -11.33
C CYS A 250 -5.25 -1.93 -12.08
N PHE A 251 -4.14 -2.22 -11.39
CA PHE A 251 -3.04 -3.04 -11.91
C PHE A 251 -3.36 -4.52 -11.77
N SER A 252 -3.45 -5.24 -12.88
CA SER A 252 -3.54 -6.70 -12.93
C SER A 252 -2.17 -7.31 -13.18
N VAL A 253 -1.71 -8.12 -12.23
CA VAL A 253 -0.35 -8.67 -12.25
C VAL A 253 -0.41 -10.19 -12.35
N LEU A 254 0.08 -10.72 -13.47
CA LEU A 254 0.26 -12.17 -13.64
C LEU A 254 1.58 -12.62 -13.00
N VAL A 255 1.47 -13.45 -11.97
CA VAL A 255 2.63 -14.00 -11.24
C VAL A 255 2.68 -15.52 -11.39
N HIS A 256 3.87 -16.10 -11.30
CA HIS A 256 4.05 -17.54 -11.53
C HIS A 256 5.15 -18.22 -10.72
N LYS A 257 5.99 -17.45 -10.00
CA LYS A 257 7.05 -17.96 -9.12
C LYS A 257 7.59 -16.85 -8.22
N ASP A 258 8.30 -17.26 -7.16
CA ASP A 258 9.07 -16.42 -6.24
C ASP A 258 8.24 -15.37 -5.49
N ARG A 259 7.66 -15.79 -4.36
CA ARG A 259 6.78 -14.97 -3.52
C ARG A 259 7.42 -13.66 -3.05
N GLU A 260 8.71 -13.67 -2.73
CA GLU A 260 9.39 -12.47 -2.25
C GLU A 260 9.55 -11.41 -3.35
N LEU A 261 9.79 -11.84 -4.59
CA LEU A 261 9.78 -10.93 -5.73
C LEU A 261 8.39 -10.39 -6.06
N VAL A 262 7.34 -11.19 -5.85
CA VAL A 262 5.96 -10.71 -5.97
C VAL A 262 5.64 -9.66 -4.91
N LYS A 263 5.99 -9.94 -3.64
CA LYS A 263 5.83 -8.99 -2.54
C LYS A 263 6.53 -7.67 -2.84
N GLN A 264 7.77 -7.73 -3.33
CA GLN A 264 8.53 -6.57 -3.71
C GLN A 264 7.87 -5.77 -4.86
N LEU A 265 7.28 -6.44 -5.86
CA LEU A 265 6.54 -5.77 -6.91
C LEU A 265 5.29 -5.06 -6.37
N VAL A 266 4.54 -5.68 -5.45
CA VAL A 266 3.38 -5.05 -4.80
C VAL A 266 3.79 -3.80 -4.02
N GLU A 267 4.86 -3.89 -3.23
CA GLU A 267 5.41 -2.73 -2.48
C GLU A 267 5.90 -1.64 -3.43
N ASN A 268 6.55 -2.01 -4.54
CA ASN A 268 7.01 -1.09 -5.57
C ASN A 268 5.85 -0.33 -6.23
N ILE A 269 4.75 -1.01 -6.56
CA ILE A 269 3.55 -0.35 -7.12
C ILE A 269 2.95 0.61 -6.10
N ARG A 270 2.77 0.18 -4.83
CA ARG A 270 2.24 1.04 -3.75
C ARG A 270 3.06 2.30 -3.52
N LEU A 271 4.38 2.20 -3.68
CA LEU A 271 5.29 3.32 -3.51
C LEU A 271 5.15 4.36 -4.62
N TYR A 272 5.10 3.90 -5.88
CA TYR A 272 5.17 4.78 -7.05
C TYR A 272 3.81 5.15 -7.66
N CYS A 273 2.77 4.37 -7.37
CA CYS A 273 1.38 4.58 -7.79
C CYS A 273 0.43 4.40 -6.57
N PRO A 274 0.48 5.31 -5.59
CA PRO A 274 -0.23 5.14 -4.31
C PRO A 274 -1.77 5.24 -4.41
N ASN A 275 -2.31 5.78 -5.50
CA ASN A 275 -3.76 5.89 -5.73
C ASN A 275 -4.31 4.71 -6.54
N SER A 276 -3.47 3.71 -6.83
CA SER A 276 -3.82 2.52 -7.58
C SER A 276 -4.17 1.33 -6.68
N ILE A 277 -4.96 0.42 -7.23
CA ILE A 277 -5.27 -0.89 -6.65
C ILE A 277 -4.44 -1.93 -7.41
N VAL A 278 -3.93 -2.92 -6.70
CA VAL A 278 -3.22 -4.06 -7.28
C VAL A 278 -4.05 -5.31 -7.09
N VAL A 279 -4.24 -6.07 -8.17
CA VAL A 279 -4.86 -7.39 -8.15
C VAL A 279 -3.91 -8.43 -8.73
N LEU A 280 -3.78 -9.57 -8.07
CA LEU A 280 -2.89 -10.65 -8.49
C LEU A 280 -3.68 -11.74 -9.21
N TYR A 281 -3.04 -12.33 -10.20
CA TYR A 281 -3.47 -13.58 -10.81
C TYR A 281 -2.36 -14.62 -10.65
N ASN A 282 -2.64 -15.71 -9.94
CA ASN A 282 -1.68 -16.79 -9.73
C ASN A 282 -1.69 -17.76 -10.92
N GLY A 283 -0.77 -17.54 -11.86
CA GLY A 283 -0.52 -18.43 -12.99
C GLY A 283 0.57 -19.48 -12.73
N GLY A 284 1.03 -19.60 -11.49
CA GLY A 284 2.15 -20.47 -11.07
C GLY A 284 1.75 -21.90 -10.74
N ASP A 285 2.75 -22.67 -10.33
CA ASP A 285 2.59 -24.03 -9.81
C ASP A 285 2.28 -24.05 -8.31
N ASP A 286 2.72 -23.02 -7.59
CA ASP A 286 2.55 -22.89 -6.14
C ASP A 286 1.21 -22.22 -5.85
N PRO A 287 0.23 -22.91 -5.23
CA PRO A 287 -1.07 -22.32 -4.89
C PRO A 287 -0.94 -21.18 -3.88
N ASP A 288 0.08 -21.21 -3.03
CA ASP A 288 0.26 -20.30 -1.90
C ASP A 288 1.14 -19.08 -2.29
N LEU A 289 1.54 -18.99 -3.56
CA LEU A 289 2.43 -17.95 -4.09
C LEU A 289 1.98 -16.52 -3.74
N CYS A 290 0.67 -16.29 -3.66
CA CYS A 290 0.08 -14.97 -3.41
C CYS A 290 -0.47 -14.80 -1.99
N GLU A 291 -0.35 -15.79 -1.10
CA GLU A 291 -0.88 -15.71 0.26
C GLU A 291 -0.20 -14.60 1.07
N ASP A 292 -0.98 -13.91 1.90
CA ASP A 292 -0.52 -12.87 2.84
C ASP A 292 0.30 -11.73 2.22
N LEU A 293 0.04 -11.38 0.95
CA LEU A 293 0.67 -10.23 0.28
C LEU A 293 -0.11 -8.91 0.43
N GLY A 294 -1.24 -8.95 1.13
CA GLY A 294 -2.07 -7.78 1.43
C GLY A 294 -2.76 -7.17 0.20
N VAL A 295 -2.93 -7.93 -0.88
CA VAL A 295 -3.64 -7.51 -2.10
C VAL A 295 -4.61 -8.61 -2.56
N PRO A 296 -5.75 -8.25 -3.19
CA PRO A 296 -6.70 -9.24 -3.69
C PRO A 296 -6.08 -10.18 -4.74
N VAL A 297 -6.49 -11.45 -4.70
CA VAL A 297 -6.09 -12.48 -5.68
C VAL A 297 -7.33 -12.98 -6.42
N CYS A 298 -7.28 -13.00 -7.75
CA CYS A 298 -8.40 -13.43 -8.57
C CYS A 298 -8.76 -14.90 -8.26
N PRO A 299 -9.99 -15.22 -7.85
CA PRO A 299 -10.35 -16.55 -7.34
C PRO A 299 -10.36 -17.63 -8.43
N THR A 300 -10.43 -17.25 -9.71
CA THR A 300 -10.33 -18.18 -10.85
C THR A 300 -8.87 -18.43 -11.27
N SER A 301 -7.90 -17.86 -10.55
CA SER A 301 -6.47 -18.08 -10.77
C SER A 301 -6.15 -19.56 -10.88
N HIS A 302 -5.42 -19.92 -11.92
CA HIS A 302 -4.97 -21.27 -12.17
C HIS A 302 -3.68 -21.23 -12.97
N LYS A 303 -2.91 -22.32 -12.93
CA LYS A 303 -1.65 -22.44 -13.66
C LYS A 303 -1.84 -22.10 -15.14
N LEU A 304 -1.09 -21.12 -15.62
CA LEU A 304 -1.08 -20.72 -17.03
C LEU A 304 0.17 -21.22 -17.73
N LYS A 305 0.02 -21.57 -19.00
CA LYS A 305 1.15 -21.95 -19.86
C LYS A 305 1.69 -20.69 -20.53
N ARG A 306 3.02 -20.55 -20.56
CA ARG A 306 3.69 -19.47 -21.29
C ARG A 306 3.16 -19.36 -22.73
N GLY A 307 2.73 -18.15 -23.10
CA GLY A 307 2.15 -17.85 -24.41
C GLY A 307 0.66 -18.10 -24.55
N PHE A 308 0.02 -18.67 -23.54
CA PHE A 308 -1.42 -18.93 -23.45
C PHE A 308 -1.96 -18.29 -22.17
N THR A 309 -1.67 -17.00 -22.00
CA THR A 309 -1.92 -16.25 -20.77
C THR A 309 -3.16 -15.37 -20.88
N THR A 310 -3.56 -14.97 -22.09
CA THR A 310 -4.59 -13.96 -22.38
C THR A 310 -5.91 -14.10 -21.62
N ILE A 311 -6.30 -15.32 -21.22
CA ILE A 311 -7.53 -15.57 -20.46
C ILE A 311 -7.54 -14.85 -19.10
N TYR A 312 -6.38 -14.65 -18.46
CA TYR A 312 -6.31 -14.00 -17.15
C TYR A 312 -6.83 -12.57 -17.16
N PHE A 313 -6.72 -11.87 -18.30
CA PHE A 313 -7.28 -10.53 -18.47
C PHE A 313 -8.80 -10.57 -18.30
N LEU A 314 -9.48 -11.46 -19.01
CA LEU A 314 -10.95 -11.55 -18.96
C LEU A 314 -11.44 -11.99 -17.59
N GLU A 315 -10.81 -13.01 -17.02
CA GLU A 315 -11.16 -13.51 -15.69
C GLU A 315 -10.95 -12.45 -14.61
N THR A 316 -9.85 -11.69 -14.69
CA THR A 316 -9.60 -10.60 -13.74
C THR A 316 -10.59 -9.45 -13.96
N MET A 317 -10.85 -9.05 -15.21
CA MET A 317 -11.81 -8.00 -15.54
C MET A 317 -13.23 -8.34 -15.05
N GLU A 318 -13.68 -9.57 -15.26
CA GLU A 318 -14.97 -10.06 -14.78
C GLU A 318 -15.04 -9.95 -13.26
N TRP A 319 -14.04 -10.51 -12.58
CA TRP A 319 -14.00 -10.55 -11.13
C TRP A 319 -13.98 -9.15 -10.48
N ILE A 320 -13.20 -8.19 -11.00
CA ILE A 320 -13.16 -6.83 -10.42
C ILE A 320 -14.47 -6.06 -10.65
N GLU A 321 -15.20 -6.32 -11.74
CA GLU A 321 -16.52 -5.74 -11.97
C GLU A 321 -17.59 -6.40 -11.09
N GLU A 322 -17.51 -7.71 -10.83
CA GLU A 322 -18.38 -8.42 -9.87
C GLU A 322 -18.22 -7.89 -8.45
N LEU A 323 -16.98 -7.59 -8.04
CA LEU A 323 -16.67 -6.96 -6.76
C LEU A 323 -17.04 -5.47 -6.69
N ALA A 324 -17.49 -4.89 -7.80
CA ALA A 324 -17.74 -3.45 -7.93
C ALA A 324 -16.54 -2.58 -7.53
N ILE A 325 -15.31 -3.04 -7.79
CA ILE A 325 -14.09 -2.26 -7.53
C ILE A 325 -14.15 -0.98 -8.37
N GLU A 326 -13.85 0.16 -7.74
CA GLU A 326 -13.80 1.44 -8.43
C GLU A 326 -12.45 1.64 -9.12
N TYR A 327 -12.47 1.75 -10.44
CA TYR A 327 -11.30 2.10 -11.26
C TYR A 327 -11.73 2.81 -12.54
N ASP A 328 -10.81 3.59 -13.12
CA ASP A 328 -10.94 4.23 -14.43
C ASP A 328 -10.24 3.43 -15.52
N TYR A 329 -9.06 2.88 -15.20
CA TYR A 329 -8.22 2.13 -16.13
C TYR A 329 -7.76 0.79 -15.54
N PHE A 330 -7.90 -0.25 -16.33
CA PHE A 330 -7.29 -1.56 -16.10
C PHE A 330 -5.94 -1.59 -16.81
N ILE A 331 -4.86 -1.89 -16.08
CA ILE A 331 -3.50 -1.96 -16.62
C ILE A 331 -2.86 -3.30 -16.28
N ASN A 332 -2.40 -4.03 -17.30
CA ASN A 332 -1.65 -5.26 -17.06
C ASN A 332 -0.14 -5.00 -16.95
N ILE A 333 0.52 -5.66 -16.00
CA ILE A 333 1.98 -5.64 -15.89
C ILE A 333 2.52 -7.05 -15.58
N ASP A 334 3.71 -7.35 -16.13
CA ASP A 334 4.37 -8.63 -15.90
C ASP A 334 5.19 -8.60 -14.61
N SER A 335 5.41 -9.76 -13.99
CA SER A 335 6.16 -9.90 -12.74
C SER A 335 7.66 -9.53 -12.83
N ASP A 336 8.20 -9.28 -14.02
CA ASP A 336 9.52 -8.67 -14.26
C ASP A 336 9.45 -7.17 -14.61
N SER A 337 8.39 -6.48 -14.21
CA SER A 337 8.28 -5.02 -14.34
C SER A 337 8.53 -4.34 -12.99
N LEU A 338 9.13 -3.15 -13.00
CA LEU A 338 9.27 -2.32 -11.79
C LEU A 338 9.16 -0.83 -12.13
N PHE A 339 8.53 -0.06 -11.24
CA PHE A 339 8.53 1.38 -11.26
C PHE A 339 9.80 1.93 -10.59
N PHE A 340 10.36 3.01 -11.13
CA PHE A 340 11.57 3.64 -10.58
C PHE A 340 11.43 5.15 -10.37
N ARG A 341 10.24 5.71 -10.62
CA ARG A 341 9.92 7.14 -10.44
C ARG A 341 8.41 7.35 -10.26
N LYS A 342 8.04 8.37 -9.48
CA LYS A 342 6.65 8.84 -9.32
C LYS A 342 6.16 9.58 -10.57
N GLY A 343 4.85 9.70 -10.75
CA GLY A 343 4.25 10.45 -11.87
C GLY A 343 3.51 9.58 -12.90
N TYR A 344 3.48 8.26 -12.73
CA TYR A 344 2.85 7.35 -13.70
C TYR A 344 1.32 7.54 -13.74
N GLU A 345 0.69 7.82 -12.60
CA GLU A 345 -0.76 8.01 -12.51
C GLU A 345 -1.21 9.28 -13.26
N GLU A 346 -0.45 10.38 -13.12
CA GLU A 346 -0.64 11.62 -13.85
C GLU A 346 -0.41 11.43 -15.36
N PHE A 347 0.62 10.64 -15.71
CA PHE A 347 0.88 10.28 -17.09
C PHE A 347 -0.31 9.52 -17.70
N ILE A 348 -0.82 8.50 -17.01
CA ILE A 348 -1.98 7.74 -17.50
C ILE A 348 -3.21 8.63 -17.62
N GLU A 349 -3.51 9.45 -16.61
CA GLU A 349 -4.63 10.39 -16.62
C GLU A 349 -4.55 11.33 -17.83
N GLU A 350 -3.40 11.96 -18.06
CA GLU A 350 -3.18 12.86 -19.21
C GLU A 350 -3.28 12.12 -20.54
N GLN A 351 -2.63 10.96 -20.66
CA GLN A 351 -2.66 10.19 -21.89
C GLN A 351 -4.08 9.69 -22.21
N MET A 352 -4.90 9.35 -21.22
CA MET A 352 -6.17 8.69 -21.47
C MET A 352 -7.37 9.65 -21.65
N LYS A 353 -7.22 10.96 -21.44
CA LYS A 353 -8.32 11.97 -21.60
C LYS A 353 -9.16 11.81 -22.87
N ASN A 354 -8.52 11.50 -24.00
CA ASN A 354 -9.18 11.32 -25.30
C ASN A 354 -8.90 9.96 -25.94
N THR A 355 -8.71 8.94 -25.11
CA THR A 355 -8.30 7.60 -25.55
C THR A 355 -9.01 6.57 -24.68
N ASP A 356 -9.30 5.42 -25.27
CA ASP A 356 -9.99 4.33 -24.57
C ASP A 356 -9.10 3.09 -24.39
N TYR A 357 -8.10 2.94 -25.26
CA TYR A 357 -7.09 1.90 -25.20
C TYR A 357 -5.71 2.46 -25.58
N MET A 358 -4.68 2.19 -24.76
CA MET A 358 -3.30 2.55 -25.05
C MET A 358 -2.38 1.36 -24.82
N ALA A 359 -1.40 1.13 -25.71
CA ALA A 359 -0.43 0.03 -25.53
C ALA A 359 0.94 0.37 -26.13
N VAL A 360 1.96 -0.31 -25.62
CA VAL A 360 3.34 -0.15 -26.10
C VAL A 360 3.46 -0.74 -27.50
N SER A 361 4.24 -0.09 -28.37
CA SER A 361 4.54 -0.56 -29.72
C SER A 361 3.30 -0.84 -30.58
N LEU A 362 2.21 -0.08 -30.41
CA LEU A 362 1.03 -0.16 -31.26
C LEU A 362 1.40 0.16 -32.71
N ARG A 363 1.19 -0.82 -33.58
CA ARG A 363 1.58 -0.77 -34.99
C ARG A 363 0.67 -1.62 -35.87
N LYS A 364 0.76 -1.38 -37.18
CA LYS A 364 0.35 -2.37 -38.18
C LYS A 364 1.48 -3.39 -38.26
N PRO A 365 1.24 -4.67 -37.98
CA PRO A 365 2.30 -5.67 -37.98
C PRO A 365 2.91 -5.88 -39.36
N GLU A 366 4.20 -6.19 -39.38
CA GLU A 366 4.91 -6.66 -40.57
C GLU A 366 4.50 -8.11 -40.89
N GLU A 367 4.62 -8.50 -42.17
CA GLU A 367 4.17 -9.83 -42.64
C GLU A 367 4.87 -11.00 -41.93
N ASP A 368 6.11 -10.78 -41.48
CA ASP A 368 6.95 -11.79 -40.85
C ASP A 368 6.85 -11.81 -39.31
N TRP A 369 6.06 -10.92 -38.70
CA TRP A 369 5.88 -10.83 -37.25
C TRP A 369 5.44 -12.18 -36.68
N TYR A 370 6.21 -12.67 -35.70
CA TYR A 370 6.03 -14.01 -35.13
C TYR A 370 4.61 -14.26 -34.62
N ILE A 371 4.05 -13.33 -33.83
CA ILE A 371 2.68 -13.46 -33.30
C ILE A 371 1.65 -13.41 -34.43
N GLY A 372 1.87 -12.58 -35.45
CA GLY A 372 1.02 -12.55 -36.65
C GLY A 372 1.00 -13.89 -37.40
N LYS A 373 2.12 -14.62 -37.43
CA LYS A 373 2.18 -16.00 -37.97
C LYS A 373 1.46 -16.99 -37.07
N GLU A 374 1.61 -16.88 -35.75
CA GLU A 374 0.93 -17.74 -34.77
C GLU A 374 -0.59 -17.61 -34.86
N MET A 375 -1.14 -16.41 -35.02
CA MET A 375 -2.58 -16.17 -35.19
C MET A 375 -3.19 -16.87 -36.40
N LYS A 376 -2.40 -17.19 -37.43
CA LYS A 376 -2.90 -17.89 -38.61
C LYS A 376 -3.42 -19.29 -38.28
N LYS A 377 -2.99 -19.88 -37.16
CA LYS A 377 -3.44 -21.20 -36.69
C LYS A 377 -4.93 -21.25 -36.37
N ASP A 378 -5.48 -20.15 -35.82
CA ASP A 378 -6.89 -20.06 -35.44
C ASP A 378 -7.61 -18.88 -36.15
N ILE A 379 -7.20 -18.56 -37.38
CA ILE A 379 -7.67 -17.34 -38.10
C ILE A 379 -9.19 -17.28 -38.25
N ASP A 380 -9.86 -18.41 -38.45
CA ASP A 380 -11.30 -18.46 -38.62
C ASP A 380 -12.03 -18.16 -37.30
N THR A 381 -11.45 -18.53 -36.15
CA THR A 381 -11.92 -18.15 -34.82
C THR A 381 -11.78 -16.65 -34.61
N TRP A 382 -10.63 -16.08 -34.96
CA TRP A 382 -10.37 -14.65 -34.77
C TRP A 382 -11.24 -13.76 -35.66
N LYS A 383 -11.48 -14.16 -36.92
CA LYS A 383 -12.37 -13.44 -37.85
C LYS A 383 -13.82 -13.37 -37.37
N GLN A 384 -14.26 -14.32 -36.55
CA GLN A 384 -15.61 -14.29 -35.95
C GLN A 384 -15.73 -13.29 -34.80
N LEU A 385 -14.60 -12.90 -34.18
CA LEU A 385 -14.57 -11.93 -33.07
C LEU A 385 -14.38 -10.51 -33.57
N PHE A 386 -13.45 -10.30 -34.50
CA PHE A 386 -13.15 -8.98 -35.06
C PHE A 386 -12.85 -9.07 -36.55
N SER A 387 -13.36 -8.10 -37.32
CA SER A 387 -13.15 -7.95 -38.76
C SER A 387 -12.53 -6.57 -39.03
N VAL A 388 -11.33 -6.37 -38.48
CA VAL A 388 -10.57 -5.13 -38.55
C VAL A 388 -9.52 -5.22 -39.66
N ASP A 389 -9.53 -4.25 -40.58
CA ASP A 389 -8.53 -4.11 -41.65
C ASP A 389 -7.89 -2.71 -41.62
N PRO A 390 -6.57 -2.59 -41.44
CA PRO A 390 -5.62 -3.66 -41.14
C PRO A 390 -5.70 -4.10 -39.68
N LEU A 391 -5.25 -5.32 -39.38
CA LEU A 391 -5.03 -5.77 -38.01
C LEU A 391 -3.95 -4.93 -37.32
N TYR A 392 -4.12 -4.73 -36.02
CA TYR A 392 -3.16 -4.06 -35.15
C TYR A 392 -2.43 -5.06 -34.26
N GLY A 393 -1.18 -4.75 -33.94
CA GLY A 393 -0.37 -5.49 -32.96
C GLY A 393 0.27 -4.54 -31.95
N ILE A 394 0.48 -5.04 -30.75
CA ILE A 394 1.06 -4.29 -29.61
C ILE A 394 2.18 -5.11 -28.95
N PHE A 395 2.77 -4.59 -27.87
CA PHE A 395 3.58 -5.36 -26.93
C PHE A 395 2.81 -5.54 -25.63
N ASN A 396 2.74 -6.76 -25.10
CA ASN A 396 1.76 -7.12 -24.07
C ASN A 396 1.83 -6.29 -22.78
N VAL A 397 3.02 -5.94 -22.30
CA VAL A 397 3.17 -5.28 -21.00
C VAL A 397 2.69 -3.83 -21.06
N GLY A 398 1.83 -3.43 -20.11
CA GLY A 398 1.37 -2.06 -19.95
C GLY A 398 0.20 -1.67 -20.86
N GLN A 399 -0.67 -2.62 -21.27
CA GLN A 399 -1.91 -2.24 -21.95
C GLN A 399 -2.81 -1.51 -20.96
N VAL A 400 -3.33 -0.35 -21.38
CA VAL A 400 -4.21 0.52 -20.60
C VAL A 400 -5.58 0.48 -21.23
N ILE A 401 -6.56 -0.07 -20.51
CA ILE A 401 -7.91 -0.32 -21.00
C ILE A 401 -8.87 0.46 -20.11
N ASN A 402 -9.63 1.41 -20.68
CA ASN A 402 -10.61 2.13 -19.88
C ASN A 402 -11.77 1.24 -19.46
N ARG A 403 -12.42 1.58 -18.34
CA ARG A 403 -13.51 0.78 -17.79
C ARG A 403 -14.69 0.58 -18.75
N LYS A 404 -14.98 1.56 -19.63
CA LYS A 404 -16.03 1.43 -20.65
C LYS A 404 -15.74 0.29 -21.63
N LEU A 405 -14.49 0.16 -22.09
CA LEU A 405 -14.06 -0.94 -22.92
C LEU A 405 -14.06 -2.27 -22.15
N VAL A 406 -13.64 -2.28 -20.89
CA VAL A 406 -13.75 -3.48 -20.04
C VAL A 406 -15.20 -3.98 -19.99
N LYS A 407 -16.17 -3.12 -19.67
CA LYS A 407 -17.59 -3.48 -19.66
C LYS A 407 -18.09 -3.99 -21.01
N ALA A 408 -17.67 -3.36 -22.10
CA ALA A 408 -18.03 -3.80 -23.44
C ALA A 408 -17.49 -5.20 -23.77
N LEU A 409 -16.27 -5.54 -23.33
CA LEU A 409 -15.68 -6.88 -23.49
C LEU A 409 -16.43 -7.95 -22.66
N LEU A 410 -16.99 -7.55 -21.51
CA LEU A 410 -17.71 -8.42 -20.59
C LEU A 410 -19.20 -8.59 -20.91
N GLU A 411 -19.71 -7.95 -21.97
CA GLU A 411 -21.08 -8.17 -22.45
C GLU A 411 -21.33 -9.68 -22.65
N PRO A 412 -22.41 -10.27 -22.10
CA PRO A 412 -22.51 -11.72 -21.89
C PRO A 412 -22.19 -12.59 -23.11
N GLN A 413 -22.75 -12.25 -24.27
CA GLN A 413 -22.53 -13.01 -25.50
C GLN A 413 -21.11 -12.87 -26.06
N LEU A 414 -20.50 -11.68 -25.91
CA LEU A 414 -19.14 -11.45 -26.36
C LEU A 414 -18.14 -12.12 -25.43
N LYS A 415 -18.31 -11.97 -24.11
CA LYS A 415 -17.51 -12.63 -23.09
C LYS A 415 -17.47 -14.14 -23.28
N GLU A 416 -18.63 -14.76 -23.50
CA GLU A 416 -18.72 -16.21 -23.75
C GLU A 416 -17.90 -16.62 -24.97
N LYS A 417 -18.05 -15.90 -26.10
CA LYS A 417 -17.27 -16.15 -27.32
C LYS A 417 -15.77 -15.97 -27.11
N LEU A 418 -15.36 -14.90 -26.41
CA LEU A 418 -13.96 -14.63 -26.10
C LEU A 418 -13.37 -15.75 -25.24
N THR A 419 -14.08 -16.15 -24.18
CA THR A 419 -13.68 -17.24 -23.26
C THR A 419 -13.48 -18.54 -24.03
N VAL A 420 -14.48 -18.96 -24.82
CA VAL A 420 -14.40 -20.20 -25.61
C VAL A 420 -13.24 -20.15 -26.62
N SER A 421 -13.01 -19.00 -27.25
CA SER A 421 -11.93 -18.82 -28.23
C SER A 421 -10.55 -18.92 -27.57
N LEU A 422 -10.38 -18.28 -26.41
CA LEU A 422 -9.13 -18.28 -25.65
C LEU A 422 -8.82 -19.64 -25.01
N THR A 423 -9.81 -20.36 -24.50
CA THR A 423 -9.58 -21.70 -23.92
C THR A 423 -9.20 -22.73 -24.98
N LYS A 424 -9.62 -22.55 -26.24
CA LYS A 424 -9.39 -23.50 -27.34
C LYS A 424 -8.27 -23.12 -28.30
N THR A 425 -7.67 -21.93 -28.12
CA THR A 425 -6.67 -21.42 -29.06
C THR A 425 -5.38 -22.24 -29.07
N ASN A 426 -4.80 -22.41 -30.25
CA ASN A 426 -3.44 -22.91 -30.46
C ASN A 426 -2.45 -21.79 -30.82
N SER A 427 -2.93 -20.53 -30.87
CA SER A 427 -2.16 -19.34 -31.21
C SER A 427 -1.40 -18.85 -29.98
N PHE A 428 -0.07 -18.76 -30.09
CA PHE A 428 0.77 -18.20 -29.03
C PHE A 428 0.72 -16.66 -29.02
N GLY A 429 0.66 -16.05 -27.84
CA GLY A 429 0.77 -14.59 -27.65
C GLY A 429 -0.44 -13.81 -28.16
N THR A 430 -1.64 -14.37 -27.99
CA THR A 430 -2.89 -13.73 -28.43
C THR A 430 -3.18 -12.40 -27.73
N ASP A 431 -2.58 -12.16 -26.57
CA ASP A 431 -2.63 -10.91 -25.81
C ASP A 431 -2.03 -9.71 -26.57
N GLU A 432 -1.08 -9.94 -27.50
CA GLU A 432 -0.52 -8.88 -28.35
C GLU A 432 -1.43 -8.45 -29.51
N ILE A 433 -2.61 -9.07 -29.69
CA ILE A 433 -3.50 -8.83 -30.84
C ILE A 433 -4.97 -8.72 -30.41
N LEU A 434 -5.45 -9.58 -29.51
CA LEU A 434 -6.88 -9.71 -29.22
C LEU A 434 -7.50 -8.38 -28.76
N PHE A 435 -7.00 -7.80 -27.67
CA PHE A 435 -7.65 -6.65 -27.05
C PHE A 435 -7.56 -5.36 -27.88
N VAL A 436 -6.43 -5.12 -28.56
CA VAL A 436 -6.30 -3.93 -29.45
C VAL A 436 -7.26 -4.01 -30.63
N ASN A 437 -7.45 -5.19 -31.23
CA ASN A 437 -8.39 -5.35 -32.34
C ASN A 437 -9.84 -5.39 -31.87
N MET A 438 -10.13 -5.93 -30.69
CA MET A 438 -11.46 -5.83 -30.08
C MET A 438 -11.82 -4.38 -29.76
N ALA A 439 -10.91 -3.60 -29.19
CA ALA A 439 -11.11 -2.17 -28.99
C ALA A 439 -11.48 -1.46 -30.30
N LYS A 440 -10.74 -1.75 -31.38
CA LYS A 440 -11.02 -1.19 -32.70
C LYS A 440 -12.36 -1.64 -33.28
N GLN A 441 -12.67 -2.93 -33.17
CA GLN A 441 -13.93 -3.54 -33.63
C GLN A 441 -15.15 -2.92 -32.93
N LEU A 442 -15.03 -2.64 -31.63
CA LEU A 442 -16.07 -2.04 -30.80
C LEU A 442 -16.13 -0.51 -30.93
N GLY A 443 -15.31 0.11 -31.79
CA GLY A 443 -15.35 1.54 -32.08
C GLY A 443 -14.61 2.44 -31.08
N PHE A 444 -13.79 1.87 -30.19
CA PHE A 444 -13.01 2.63 -29.20
C PHE A 444 -11.75 3.26 -29.81
N ARG A 445 -11.30 4.37 -29.22
CA ARG A 445 -10.09 5.09 -29.66
C ARG A 445 -8.85 4.40 -29.11
N ILE A 446 -8.00 3.93 -30.02
CA ILE A 446 -6.74 3.26 -29.71
C ILE A 446 -5.55 4.19 -29.97
N LYS A 447 -4.50 4.12 -29.14
CA LYS A 447 -3.22 4.80 -29.44
C LYS A 447 -2.00 4.03 -28.94
N SER A 448 -0.84 4.38 -29.49
CA SER A 448 0.45 3.94 -28.94
C SER A 448 0.81 4.79 -27.72
N TYR A 449 1.58 4.22 -26.79
CA TYR A 449 2.38 5.03 -25.85
C TYR A 449 3.19 6.10 -26.63
N PRO A 450 3.41 7.28 -26.04
CA PRO A 450 4.18 8.34 -26.67
C PRO A 450 5.61 7.85 -27.00
N ARG A 451 6.01 8.03 -28.27
CA ARG A 451 7.13 7.32 -28.93
C ARG A 451 8.55 7.70 -28.46
N LYS A 452 8.77 8.23 -27.25
CA LYS A 452 10.11 8.67 -26.82
C LYS A 452 10.63 8.09 -25.52
N THR A 453 9.79 7.51 -24.68
CA THR A 453 10.20 7.12 -23.33
C THR A 453 9.79 5.71 -22.96
N ASP A 454 8.51 5.42 -22.70
CA ASP A 454 8.10 4.10 -22.22
C ASP A 454 8.35 2.98 -23.23
N SER A 455 8.30 3.25 -24.54
CA SER A 455 8.64 2.25 -25.55
C SER A 455 10.13 1.84 -25.56
N LYS A 456 11.01 2.61 -24.88
CA LYS A 456 12.41 2.23 -24.67
C LYS A 456 12.61 1.45 -23.36
N LEU A 457 11.75 1.73 -22.39
CA LEU A 457 11.77 1.15 -21.04
C LEU A 457 11.00 -0.16 -20.96
N ILE A 458 10.00 -0.36 -21.82
CA ILE A 458 9.14 -1.53 -21.89
C ILE A 458 9.42 -2.22 -23.23
N ARG A 459 10.13 -3.35 -23.15
CA ARG A 459 10.58 -4.09 -24.34
C ARG A 459 10.57 -5.59 -24.11
N PHE A 460 10.61 -6.34 -25.22
CA PHE A 460 11.14 -7.70 -25.17
C PHE A 460 12.65 -7.62 -24.92
N ARG A 461 13.24 -8.73 -24.46
CA ARG A 461 14.67 -8.89 -24.11
C ARG A 461 15.65 -8.05 -24.98
N PRO A 462 16.80 -7.61 -24.45
CA PRO A 462 17.45 -8.07 -23.21
C PRO A 462 16.84 -7.47 -21.93
N TYR A 463 17.16 -8.11 -20.79
CA TYR A 463 16.91 -7.53 -19.47
C TYR A 463 17.76 -6.26 -19.29
N PHE A 464 17.28 -5.33 -18.47
CA PHE A 464 18.06 -4.13 -18.13
C PHE A 464 19.29 -4.49 -17.31
N THR A 465 20.45 -3.99 -17.73
CA THR A 465 21.66 -4.00 -16.91
C THR A 465 21.64 -2.85 -15.89
N LEU A 466 22.50 -2.90 -14.88
CA LEU A 466 22.71 -1.77 -13.97
C LEU A 466 23.07 -0.49 -14.73
N LYS A 467 23.90 -0.61 -15.77
CA LYS A 467 24.30 0.49 -16.63
C LYS A 467 23.11 1.11 -17.32
N GLU A 468 22.29 0.30 -17.99
CA GLU A 468 21.11 0.78 -18.71
C GLU A 468 20.09 1.42 -17.77
N MET A 469 19.95 0.92 -16.53
CA MET A 469 19.08 1.56 -15.54
C MET A 469 19.60 2.93 -15.10
N ILE A 470 20.89 3.06 -14.78
CA ILE A 470 21.51 4.35 -14.44
C ILE A 470 21.34 5.34 -15.60
N ASP A 471 21.63 4.91 -16.83
CA ASP A 471 21.46 5.74 -18.02
C ASP A 471 20.00 6.13 -18.23
N SER A 472 19.05 5.20 -18.04
CA SER A 472 17.62 5.46 -18.17
C SER A 472 17.13 6.47 -17.14
N ILE A 473 17.50 6.31 -15.87
CA ILE A 473 17.13 7.22 -14.78
C ILE A 473 17.68 8.63 -15.05
N ASN A 474 18.91 8.73 -15.54
CA ASN A 474 19.57 10.01 -15.80
C ASN A 474 19.09 10.73 -17.08
N LEU A 475 18.67 9.98 -18.10
CA LEU A 475 18.44 10.53 -19.45
C LEU A 475 16.97 10.51 -19.90
N ILE A 476 16.11 9.71 -19.26
CA ILE A 476 14.70 9.58 -19.61
C ILE A 476 13.87 10.25 -18.52
N GLU A 477 13.47 11.50 -18.77
CA GLU A 477 12.68 12.28 -17.80
C GLU A 477 11.23 11.78 -17.68
N GLU A 478 10.58 11.50 -18.82
CA GLU A 478 9.17 11.05 -18.89
C GLU A 478 9.05 9.52 -18.96
N GLY A 479 9.65 8.80 -18.03
CA GLY A 479 9.56 7.34 -17.97
C GLY A 479 9.47 6.84 -16.54
N TRP A 480 8.62 5.83 -16.30
CA TRP A 480 8.26 5.39 -14.95
C TRP A 480 8.42 3.90 -14.71
N LEU A 481 8.00 3.08 -15.68
CA LEU A 481 7.98 1.62 -15.61
C LEU A 481 9.09 1.04 -16.50
N CYS A 482 9.92 0.15 -15.96
CA CYS A 482 10.89 -0.62 -16.74
C CYS A 482 10.52 -2.10 -16.80
N HIS A 483 10.62 -2.68 -17.99
CA HIS A 483 10.45 -4.10 -18.26
C HIS A 483 11.37 -4.51 -19.43
N PRO A 484 12.19 -5.57 -19.29
CA PRO A 484 12.18 -6.56 -18.21
C PRO A 484 13.35 -6.41 -17.22
N ILE A 485 13.09 -6.64 -15.94
CA ILE A 485 14.08 -6.74 -14.86
C ILE A 485 14.27 -8.20 -14.45
N ILE A 486 15.50 -8.63 -14.21
CA ILE A 486 15.78 -10.03 -13.83
C ILE A 486 15.02 -10.37 -12.53
N ARG A 487 14.43 -11.57 -12.50
CA ARG A 487 13.68 -12.08 -11.33
C ARG A 487 14.63 -12.82 -10.38
N GLU A 488 15.62 -12.10 -9.87
CA GLU A 488 16.58 -12.58 -8.88
C GLU A 488 16.81 -11.45 -7.87
N GLN A 489 16.72 -11.74 -6.56
CA GLN A 489 16.84 -10.71 -5.53
C GLN A 489 18.21 -10.01 -5.55
N SER A 490 19.26 -10.72 -5.97
CA SER A 490 20.63 -10.21 -6.10
C SER A 490 20.90 -9.47 -7.41
N ASP A 491 19.92 -9.31 -8.29
CA ASP A 491 20.10 -8.58 -9.55
C ASP A 491 20.44 -7.10 -9.28
N PRO A 492 21.57 -6.57 -9.80
CA PRO A 492 21.98 -5.20 -9.53
C PRO A 492 21.00 -4.12 -10.02
N ALA A 493 20.32 -4.34 -11.15
CA ALA A 493 19.33 -3.39 -11.67
C ALA A 493 18.10 -3.31 -10.75
N ARG A 494 17.62 -4.47 -10.28
CA ARG A 494 16.56 -4.58 -9.27
C ARG A 494 16.98 -3.94 -7.95
N GLU A 495 18.18 -4.25 -7.44
CA GLU A 495 18.68 -3.66 -6.20
C GLU A 495 18.73 -2.13 -6.30
N LEU A 496 19.23 -1.59 -7.40
CA LEU A 496 19.26 -0.14 -7.62
C LEU A 496 17.86 0.48 -7.46
N ILE A 497 16.83 -0.10 -8.10
CA ILE A 497 15.46 0.44 -8.06
C ILE A 497 14.90 0.49 -6.64
N ILE A 498 15.14 -0.55 -5.83
CA ILE A 498 14.73 -0.60 -4.42
C ILE A 498 15.46 0.48 -3.61
N ARG A 499 16.75 0.65 -3.87
CA ARG A 499 17.62 1.60 -3.17
C ARG A 499 17.32 3.07 -3.50
N LEU A 500 16.60 3.36 -4.59
CA LEU A 500 16.23 4.74 -4.95
C LEU A 500 15.39 5.44 -3.87
N ASP A 501 14.58 4.67 -3.12
CA ASP A 501 13.74 5.13 -2.03
C ASP A 501 13.91 4.24 -0.77
N SER A 502 15.16 4.14 -0.31
CA SER A 502 15.52 3.33 0.87
C SER A 502 14.75 3.74 2.13
N GLU A 503 14.36 5.02 2.26
CA GLU A 503 13.54 5.53 3.37
C GLU A 503 12.22 4.77 3.52
N HIS A 504 11.56 4.41 2.40
CA HIS A 504 10.34 3.61 2.43
C HIS A 504 10.56 2.26 3.14
N TYR A 505 11.65 1.56 2.80
CA TYR A 505 11.96 0.23 3.31
C TYR A 505 12.49 0.24 4.74
N ILE A 506 13.18 1.31 5.16
CA ILE A 506 13.72 1.42 6.51
C ILE A 506 12.73 1.97 7.53
N LYS A 507 11.62 2.59 7.10
CA LYS A 507 10.62 3.22 7.98
C LYS A 507 10.12 2.28 9.08
N GLN A 508 9.92 1.00 8.77
CA GLN A 508 9.49 0.00 9.74
C GLN A 508 10.51 -0.22 10.88
N PHE A 509 11.80 0.02 10.63
CA PHE A 509 12.89 -0.09 11.60
C PHE A 509 13.08 1.18 12.43
N LYS A 510 12.27 2.23 12.23
CA LYS A 510 12.29 3.48 13.00
C LYS A 510 11.21 3.51 14.09
N THR A 511 11.01 2.40 14.80
CA THR A 511 10.00 2.26 15.86
C THR A 511 10.63 1.86 17.19
N ASN A 512 9.96 2.16 18.30
CA ASN A 512 10.42 1.87 19.67
C ASN A 512 10.54 0.37 20.02
N GLN A 513 10.22 -0.51 19.07
CA GLN A 513 10.42 -1.95 19.19
C GLN A 513 11.90 -2.34 19.02
N PHE A 514 12.69 -1.49 18.37
CA PHE A 514 14.09 -1.77 18.07
C PHE A 514 15.03 -1.06 19.06
N PRO A 515 16.18 -1.68 19.42
CA PRO A 515 17.05 -1.16 20.48
C PRO A 515 17.81 0.11 20.10
N TRP A 516 17.85 0.47 18.82
CA TRP A 516 18.44 1.71 18.33
C TRP A 516 17.45 2.87 18.27
N TYR A 517 16.19 2.65 18.66
CA TYR A 517 15.22 3.72 18.72
C TYR A 517 15.57 4.70 19.84
N GLU A 518 15.78 5.94 19.45
CA GLU A 518 15.91 7.06 20.36
C GLU A 518 14.59 7.83 20.44
N ASN A 519 14.39 8.65 21.47
CA ASN A 519 13.17 9.46 21.68
C ASN A 519 12.81 10.39 20.48
N ASP A 520 13.66 10.44 19.45
CA ASP A 520 13.49 11.16 18.21
C ASP A 520 13.96 10.29 17.01
N SER A 521 13.02 9.91 16.13
CA SER A 521 13.28 9.07 14.96
C SER A 521 14.14 9.73 13.87
N TYR A 522 14.43 11.03 14.00
CA TYR A 522 15.31 11.76 13.10
C TYR A 522 16.78 11.75 13.53
N ARG A 523 17.10 11.22 14.71
CA ARG A 523 18.48 11.18 15.24
C ARG A 523 19.29 9.98 14.79
N PHE A 524 18.62 8.95 14.28
CA PHE A 524 19.27 7.72 13.85
C PHE A 524 18.80 7.27 12.46
N HIS A 525 19.71 6.62 11.76
CA HIS A 525 19.52 6.14 10.40
C HIS A 525 19.97 4.68 10.31
N PRO A 526 19.03 3.71 10.37
CA PRO A 526 19.35 2.30 10.16
C PRO A 526 19.55 2.01 8.67
N SER A 527 20.52 1.16 8.34
CA SER A 527 20.63 0.57 7.01
C SER A 527 19.45 -0.38 6.75
N ILE A 528 19.20 -0.72 5.48
CA ILE A 528 18.35 -1.87 5.16
C ILE A 528 19.01 -3.12 5.78
N PRO A 529 18.28 -3.92 6.59
CA PRO A 529 18.84 -5.14 7.17
C PRO A 529 19.19 -6.16 6.10
N ILE A 530 20.23 -6.94 6.35
CA ILE A 530 20.63 -8.05 5.51
C ILE A 530 20.53 -9.35 6.31
N LYS A 531 20.19 -10.44 5.63
CA LYS A 531 20.40 -11.78 6.17
C LYS A 531 21.80 -12.23 5.81
N THR A 532 22.65 -12.43 6.81
CA THR A 532 24.04 -12.80 6.58
C THR A 532 24.18 -14.31 6.44
N ASN A 533 25.32 -14.76 5.90
CA ASN A 533 25.67 -16.19 5.85
C ASN A 533 25.80 -16.82 7.24
N PHE A 534 25.85 -16.01 8.30
CA PHE A 534 25.84 -16.44 9.70
C PHE A 534 24.44 -16.73 10.23
N GLY A 535 23.39 -16.45 9.44
CA GLY A 535 21.99 -16.73 9.77
C GLY A 535 21.28 -15.65 10.58
N ASN A 536 21.97 -14.57 10.92
CA ASN A 536 21.41 -13.45 11.66
C ASN A 536 20.79 -12.41 10.69
N ASP A 537 19.82 -11.67 11.20
CA ASP A 537 19.39 -10.41 10.61
C ASP A 537 20.29 -9.29 11.18
N GLU A 538 20.97 -8.56 10.31
CA GLU A 538 22.04 -7.62 10.70
C GLU A 538 21.89 -6.28 9.99
N LEU A 539 22.21 -5.19 10.71
CA LEU A 539 22.22 -3.84 10.14
C LEU A 539 23.25 -2.93 10.82
N ILE A 540 23.52 -1.81 10.16
CA ILE A 540 24.31 -0.71 10.71
C ILE A 540 23.37 0.43 11.04
N VAL A 541 23.54 1.03 12.21
CA VAL A 541 22.81 2.24 12.58
C VAL A 541 23.81 3.37 12.72
N GLN A 542 23.54 4.45 11.98
CA GLN A 542 24.13 5.75 12.26
C GLN A 542 23.29 6.44 13.34
N SER A 543 23.91 6.94 14.41
CA SER A 543 23.25 7.81 15.40
C SER A 543 24.24 8.80 15.98
N ASP A 544 23.83 10.07 16.10
CA ASP A 544 24.62 11.18 16.66
C ASP A 544 26.06 11.25 16.11
N GLY A 545 26.27 10.96 14.82
CA GLY A 545 27.59 11.00 14.19
C GLY A 545 28.39 9.69 14.27
N HIS A 546 27.84 8.63 14.86
CA HIS A 546 28.53 7.36 15.13
C HIS A 546 27.91 6.19 14.37
N LEU A 547 28.71 5.19 13.98
CA LEU A 547 28.22 3.91 13.45
C LEU A 547 28.34 2.78 14.48
N CYS A 548 27.25 2.04 14.65
CA CYS A 548 27.17 0.84 15.47
C CYS A 548 26.60 -0.32 14.65
N HIS A 549 27.11 -1.52 14.90
CA HIS A 549 26.59 -2.75 14.30
C HIS A 549 25.56 -3.39 15.23
N TYR A 550 24.43 -3.83 14.65
CA TYR A 550 23.39 -4.55 15.36
C TYR A 550 23.07 -5.87 14.67
N TRP A 551 22.86 -6.92 15.45
CA TRP A 551 22.44 -8.23 14.96
C TRP A 551 21.39 -8.86 15.85
N GLU A 552 20.43 -9.55 15.24
CA GLU A 552 19.40 -10.32 15.94
C GLU A 552 19.85 -11.76 16.14
N ASP A 553 19.76 -12.26 17.38
CA ASP A 553 19.88 -13.68 17.66
C ASP A 553 18.70 -14.44 17.01
N PRO A 554 18.95 -15.39 16.09
CA PRO A 554 17.91 -16.05 15.33
C PRO A 554 17.00 -16.94 16.17
N ILE A 555 17.45 -17.36 17.37
CA ILE A 555 16.72 -18.22 18.30
C ILE A 555 15.93 -17.37 19.29
N ASN A 556 16.59 -16.42 19.93
CA ASN A 556 16.02 -15.66 21.04
C ASN A 556 15.27 -14.40 20.57
N LYS A 557 15.42 -13.99 19.31
CA LYS A 557 14.84 -12.75 18.74
C LYS A 557 15.23 -11.50 19.52
N THR A 558 16.46 -11.50 20.04
CA THR A 558 17.03 -10.39 20.79
C THR A 558 18.12 -9.72 19.98
N TRP A 559 18.03 -8.39 19.86
CA TRP A 559 19.04 -7.59 19.19
C TRP A 559 20.20 -7.25 20.12
N THR A 560 21.42 -7.39 19.59
CA THR A 560 22.67 -7.02 20.29
C THR A 560 23.34 -5.86 19.56
N LYS A 561 23.97 -4.95 20.33
CA LYS A 561 24.69 -3.78 19.84
C LYS A 561 26.20 -3.98 20.02
N SER A 562 27.01 -3.64 19.02
CA SER A 562 28.47 -3.57 19.13
C SER A 562 28.96 -2.28 19.79
N GLU A 563 30.24 -2.22 20.12
CA GLU A 563 30.91 -0.92 20.32
C GLU A 563 30.83 -0.07 19.05
N THR A 564 30.93 1.24 19.22
CA THR A 564 31.06 2.19 18.10
C THR A 564 32.33 1.90 17.32
N PHE A 565 32.22 1.78 15.99
CA PHE A 565 33.37 1.50 15.14
C PHE A 565 33.76 2.64 14.19
N ALA A 566 32.92 3.66 14.08
CA ALA A 566 33.21 4.86 13.29
C ALA A 566 32.52 6.09 13.89
N GLU A 567 33.11 7.26 13.67
CA GLU A 567 32.64 8.57 14.13
C GLU A 567 32.75 9.59 12.99
N GLY A 568 32.07 10.74 13.09
CA GLY A 568 32.09 11.80 12.09
C GLY A 568 31.31 11.45 10.81
N VAL A 569 30.25 10.68 10.93
CA VAL A 569 29.41 10.21 9.80
C VAL A 569 28.00 10.81 9.82
N SER A 570 27.38 10.92 8.66
CA SER A 570 26.00 11.40 8.53
C SER A 570 25.22 10.59 7.50
N GLY A 571 23.89 10.66 7.57
CA GLY A 571 22.99 9.99 6.63
C GLY A 571 22.89 8.48 6.83
N THR A 572 22.20 7.82 5.90
CA THR A 572 21.86 6.40 6.01
C THR A 572 23.04 5.54 5.55
N PRO A 573 23.59 4.65 6.42
CA PRO A 573 24.68 3.78 6.04
C PRO A 573 24.20 2.69 5.07
N LEU A 574 25.05 2.37 4.11
CA LEU A 574 24.92 1.19 3.25
C LEU A 574 25.68 0.03 3.88
N PHE A 575 25.07 -1.15 3.90
CA PHE A 575 25.64 -2.35 4.50
C PHE A 575 25.37 -3.57 3.62
N TYR A 576 26.40 -4.37 3.38
CA TYR A 576 26.27 -5.69 2.76
C TYR A 576 27.40 -6.65 3.20
N GLU A 577 27.18 -7.94 2.95
CA GLU A 577 28.20 -8.98 3.10
C GLU A 577 28.78 -9.35 1.72
N ASN A 578 30.10 -9.32 1.59
CA ASN A 578 30.78 -9.61 0.33
C ASN A 578 30.99 -11.12 0.10
N LEU A 579 31.45 -11.54 -1.09
CA LEU A 579 31.61 -12.97 -1.45
C LEU A 579 32.63 -13.70 -0.55
N SER A 580 33.49 -12.97 0.15
CA SER A 580 34.49 -13.53 1.07
C SER A 580 33.97 -13.68 2.51
N GLY A 581 32.73 -13.23 2.78
CA GLY A 581 32.12 -13.20 4.11
C GLY A 581 32.50 -11.98 4.96
N GLN A 582 33.07 -10.95 4.33
CA GLN A 582 33.42 -9.70 5.01
C GLN A 582 32.22 -8.77 5.01
N PHE A 583 32.06 -8.06 6.11
CA PHE A 583 31.10 -6.97 6.20
C PHE A 583 31.70 -5.70 5.64
N VAL A 584 30.91 -5.00 4.83
CA VAL A 584 31.35 -3.77 4.18
C VAL A 584 30.28 -2.72 4.39
N VAL A 585 30.72 -1.54 4.85
CA VAL A 585 29.88 -0.41 5.19
C VAL A 585 30.34 0.80 4.42
N VAL A 586 29.42 1.53 3.81
CA VAL A 586 29.68 2.86 3.23
C VAL A 586 28.73 3.86 3.86
N CYS A 587 29.28 5.00 4.30
CA CYS A 587 28.49 6.07 4.88
C CYS A 587 29.10 7.42 4.49
N LYS A 588 28.26 8.46 4.48
CA LYS A 588 28.69 9.82 4.22
C LYS A 588 29.41 10.39 5.44
N LEU A 589 30.39 11.24 5.21
CA LEU A 589 31.15 11.92 6.26
C LEU A 589 30.55 13.29 6.57
N GLU A 590 30.53 13.70 7.84
CA GLU A 590 30.13 15.06 8.24
C GLU A 590 31.04 16.13 7.62
N ALA A 591 32.32 15.80 7.43
CA ALA A 591 33.30 16.65 6.76
C ALA A 591 33.10 16.76 5.22
N GLY A 592 32.11 16.05 4.66
CA GLY A 592 31.87 15.94 3.23
C GLY A 592 32.54 14.71 2.59
N GLY A 593 31.91 14.16 1.56
CA GLY A 593 32.34 12.92 0.92
C GLY A 593 31.76 11.67 1.55
N ALA A 594 32.32 10.52 1.19
CA ALA A 594 31.94 9.21 1.73
C ALA A 594 33.17 8.36 2.02
N ALA A 595 33.04 7.46 2.98
CA ALA A 595 34.08 6.50 3.34
C ALA A 595 33.53 5.07 3.42
N LEU A 596 34.45 4.12 3.27
CA LEU A 596 34.21 2.69 3.42
C LEU A 596 34.87 2.18 4.69
N TRP A 597 34.17 1.29 5.39
CA TRP A 597 34.70 0.44 6.45
C TRP A 597 34.46 -1.02 6.10
N TRP A 598 35.34 -1.91 6.55
CA TRP A 598 35.12 -3.35 6.39
C TRP A 598 35.61 -4.15 7.59
N ARG A 599 35.02 -5.32 7.80
CA ARG A 599 35.37 -6.24 8.90
C ARG A 599 35.45 -7.67 8.38
N ASP A 600 36.56 -8.35 8.65
CA ASP A 600 36.68 -9.78 8.42
C ASP A 600 36.09 -10.55 9.61
N ASN A 601 34.94 -11.17 9.40
CA ASN A 601 34.25 -11.94 10.42
C ASN A 601 34.95 -13.27 10.76
N LYS A 602 36.03 -13.63 10.06
CA LYS A 602 36.88 -14.79 10.39
C LYS A 602 38.03 -14.42 11.31
N GLN A 603 38.31 -13.12 11.49
CA GLN A 603 39.40 -12.65 12.33
C GLN A 603 38.96 -12.56 13.81
N ILE A 604 39.81 -13.05 14.71
CA ILE A 604 39.58 -12.97 16.16
C ILE A 604 39.47 -11.49 16.58
N GLY A 605 38.44 -11.18 17.37
CA GLY A 605 38.19 -9.84 17.88
C GLY A 605 37.41 -8.93 16.92
N TYR A 606 37.07 -9.40 15.72
CA TYR A 606 36.22 -8.72 14.75
C TYR A 606 36.58 -7.23 14.52
N PRO A 607 37.84 -6.88 14.24
CA PRO A 607 38.24 -5.49 14.10
C PRO A 607 37.67 -4.86 12.82
N TRP A 608 37.10 -3.66 12.96
CA TRP A 608 36.73 -2.83 11.83
C TRP A 608 37.96 -2.10 11.26
N ASN A 609 38.08 -2.09 9.94
CA ASN A 609 39.13 -1.40 9.20
C ASN A 609 38.53 -0.21 8.46
N GLY A 610 39.17 0.96 8.54
CA GLY A 610 38.71 2.21 7.92
C GLY A 610 38.94 3.41 8.83
N PRO A 611 38.46 4.61 8.47
CA PRO A 611 37.76 4.92 7.21
C PRO A 611 38.70 4.89 5.99
N PHE A 612 38.27 4.26 4.91
CA PHE A 612 38.89 4.39 3.59
C PHE A 612 38.10 5.42 2.79
N GLN A 613 38.68 6.61 2.60
CA GLN A 613 38.01 7.69 1.88
C GLN A 613 37.76 7.30 0.42
N ILE A 614 36.49 7.35 -0.01
CA ILE A 614 36.07 7.06 -1.38
C ILE A 614 36.20 8.31 -2.23
N THR A 615 35.64 9.42 -1.76
CA THR A 615 35.67 10.71 -2.44
C THR A 615 35.53 11.84 -1.43
N GLN A 616 35.98 13.04 -1.83
CA GLN A 616 35.71 14.30 -1.15
C GLN A 616 34.54 15.05 -1.78
N GLU A 617 34.05 14.58 -2.94
CA GLU A 617 32.88 15.15 -3.59
C GLU A 617 31.64 14.94 -2.72
N ASN A 618 30.78 15.96 -2.64
CA ASN A 618 29.52 15.85 -1.91
C ASN A 618 28.54 14.95 -2.68
N ILE A 619 28.48 13.69 -2.29
CA ILE A 619 27.64 12.65 -2.88
C ILE A 619 26.76 12.00 -1.81
N GLU A 620 25.67 11.38 -2.25
CA GLU A 620 24.81 10.55 -1.40
C GLU A 620 24.88 9.08 -1.86
N PRO A 621 25.58 8.19 -1.14
CA PRO A 621 25.62 6.78 -1.49
C PRO A 621 24.23 6.16 -1.40
N ILE A 622 23.76 5.49 -2.46
CA ILE A 622 22.45 4.81 -2.47
C ILE A 622 22.57 3.30 -2.60
N MET A 623 23.59 2.79 -3.30
CA MET A 623 23.80 1.36 -3.50
C MET A 623 25.28 1.03 -3.35
N LEU A 624 25.56 -0.09 -2.71
CA LEU A 624 26.90 -0.64 -2.50
C LEU A 624 26.81 -2.13 -2.82
N SER A 625 27.67 -2.60 -3.73
CA SER A 625 27.71 -4.01 -4.10
C SER A 625 29.09 -4.37 -4.65
N GLN A 626 29.24 -5.59 -5.16
CA GLN A 626 30.47 -6.08 -5.77
C GLN A 626 30.19 -6.75 -7.11
N THR A 627 31.18 -6.68 -8.00
CA THR A 627 31.21 -7.48 -9.23
C THR A 627 31.51 -8.95 -8.92
N ASN A 628 31.24 -9.85 -9.87
CA ASN A 628 31.57 -11.28 -9.77
C ASN A 628 33.06 -11.54 -9.53
N ASN A 629 33.94 -10.61 -9.92
CA ASN A 629 35.38 -10.68 -9.70
C ASN A 629 35.81 -10.13 -8.32
N GLY A 630 34.85 -9.78 -7.45
CA GLY A 630 35.08 -9.28 -6.09
C GLY A 630 35.39 -7.79 -5.99
N HIS A 631 35.41 -7.04 -7.10
CA HIS A 631 35.61 -5.58 -7.04
C HIS A 631 34.35 -4.88 -6.52
N HIS A 632 34.49 -4.11 -5.45
CA HIS A 632 33.41 -3.29 -4.89
C HIS A 632 33.10 -2.10 -5.82
N PHE A 633 31.84 -1.73 -5.89
CA PHE A 633 31.37 -0.51 -6.53
C PHE A 633 30.27 0.13 -5.71
N ILE A 634 30.06 1.43 -5.91
CA ILE A 634 28.94 2.17 -5.33
C ILE A 634 28.22 2.96 -6.42
N VAL A 635 26.92 3.13 -6.23
CA VAL A 635 26.10 4.10 -6.97
C VAL A 635 25.72 5.21 -6.01
N CYS A 636 25.86 6.45 -6.46
CA CYS A 636 25.63 7.64 -5.63
C CYS A 636 24.75 8.65 -6.36
N LYS A 637 23.93 9.39 -5.61
CA LYS A 637 23.27 10.60 -6.11
C LYS A 637 24.24 11.77 -6.02
N SER A 638 24.38 12.50 -7.11
CA SER A 638 25.16 13.75 -7.25
C SER A 638 24.23 14.78 -7.90
N GLY A 639 23.57 15.59 -7.06
CA GLY A 639 22.39 16.35 -7.49
C GLY A 639 21.26 15.42 -7.94
N ASP A 640 20.69 15.68 -9.12
CA ASP A 640 19.60 14.89 -9.70
C ASP A 640 20.07 13.68 -10.54
N LYS A 641 21.37 13.40 -10.56
CA LYS A 641 21.95 12.32 -11.36
C LYS A 641 22.56 11.23 -10.51
N LEU A 642 22.52 10.02 -11.04
CA LEU A 642 23.23 8.86 -10.54
C LEU A 642 24.61 8.77 -11.15
N GLU A 643 25.61 8.58 -10.29
CA GLU A 643 26.99 8.33 -10.66
C GLU A 643 27.45 6.96 -10.16
N TYR A 644 28.32 6.31 -10.93
CA TYR A 644 28.89 5.01 -10.60
C TYR A 644 30.38 5.15 -10.28
N TRP A 645 30.80 4.56 -9.16
CA TRP A 645 32.18 4.57 -8.70
C TRP A 645 32.67 3.15 -8.48
N VAL A 646 33.88 2.85 -8.92
CA VAL A 646 34.49 1.52 -8.77
C VAL A 646 35.81 1.58 -8.01
N ARG A 647 36.05 0.59 -7.16
CA ARG A 647 37.33 0.42 -6.47
C ARG A 647 38.35 -0.22 -7.41
N ARG A 648 39.50 0.43 -7.58
CA ARG A 648 40.65 -0.08 -8.35
C ARG A 648 41.91 -0.13 -7.50
N LEU A 649 42.80 -1.05 -7.85
CA LEU A 649 44.15 -1.13 -7.31
C LEU A 649 45.12 -0.51 -8.31
N LEU A 650 45.73 0.62 -7.94
CA LEU A 650 46.77 1.28 -8.74
C LEU A 650 48.05 1.36 -7.92
N ASN A 651 49.14 0.75 -8.39
CA ASN A 651 50.44 0.73 -7.70
C ASN A 651 50.34 0.29 -6.22
N GLN A 652 49.57 -0.76 -5.94
CA GLN A 652 49.28 -1.28 -4.59
C GLN A 652 48.55 -0.29 -3.65
N LYS A 653 48.04 0.82 -4.18
CA LYS A 653 47.13 1.73 -3.47
C LYS A 653 45.71 1.56 -3.99
N GLU A 654 44.77 1.58 -3.07
CA GLU A 654 43.35 1.56 -3.39
C GLU A 654 42.89 2.96 -3.78
N ILE A 655 42.26 3.05 -4.94
CA ILE A 655 41.66 4.28 -5.45
C ILE A 655 40.21 4.02 -5.84
N TRP A 656 39.37 5.03 -5.68
CA TRP A 656 38.00 5.06 -6.18
C TRP A 656 37.91 6.07 -7.30
N GLU A 657 37.29 5.70 -8.40
CA GLU A 657 37.12 6.60 -9.55
C GLU A 657 35.71 6.48 -10.12
N LYS A 658 35.20 7.61 -10.64
CA LYS A 658 34.00 7.62 -11.47
C LYS A 658 34.24 6.75 -12.68
N ALA A 659 33.32 5.85 -12.95
CA ALA A 659 33.38 4.97 -14.11
C ALA A 659 32.02 4.91 -14.79
N ILE A 660 32.03 4.46 -16.03
CA ILE A 660 30.83 3.98 -16.69
C ILE A 660 30.62 2.54 -16.18
N PRO A 661 29.43 2.17 -15.67
CA PRO A 661 29.16 0.81 -15.24
C PRO A 661 29.48 -0.17 -16.37
N LEU A 662 30.13 -1.29 -16.06
CA LEU A 662 30.40 -2.32 -17.06
C LEU A 662 29.08 -2.98 -17.46
N ASP A 663 28.87 -3.20 -18.75
CA ASP A 663 27.82 -4.10 -19.24
C ASP A 663 28.25 -5.53 -18.84
N SER A 664 27.79 -6.00 -17.68
CA SER A 664 28.01 -7.37 -17.22
C SER A 664 27.03 -8.32 -17.86
#